data_AF-A0A6J1A4Q0-F1
#
_entry.id   AF-A0A6J1A4Q0-F1
#
_cell.length_a   1.000
_cell.length_b   1.000
_cell.length_c   1.000
_cell.angle_alpha   90.00
_cell.angle_beta   90.00
_cell.angle_gamma   90.00
#
_symmetry.space_group_name_H-M   'P 1'
#
loop_
_entity.id
_entity.type
_entity.pdbx_description
1 polymer ?
#
loop_
_entity_poly.entity_id
_entity_poly.type
_entity_poly.pdbx_seq_one_letter_code
_entity_poly.pdbx_strand_id
1 'polypeptide(L)'
;MERREEQEEQLIWKSGAESMVSFTIGRAMSTLLTARPKKLHHSVSRLSPDFSNKTSLVSMDECLWFLHKYVKDAAQRDETLDAVLVPMIEHSLKYKDLKHGGQPMILLNWLFQDELLFQAVAMNLANIIVRKDDRYIAFGWCTLVRGLMEYESSMDQYLLNGIKEKYNALLKILCTCIPHLSYIVHRGSSLQDKFELPSRLSVAAADCLLALTEGLTKKPDILSNRPKSLSSSESNCLVTLTASGIDERKVKATHKSSEVLTRGVEFLLWDHLEDLIFLVQRLLAWSRKSRPLHAKGLEQVLKWLQEIKVHYGGLQDEAGSKIQKTGALLLSSCWKHYGLLLHLEDHKFTKHYKEMLDQYLSGIQYYTSNHDEGHAESKDDGIETRKFFLNCLCLLLGRFDGKKFERIVAEYGKQMSHLLLSQLHCNDDDVIDGVVSIFKAVIFKPKHSSGSSVTDTKQMDAVVPLLLHLLDERDGAARAVVMLIAEYCCITADGHCLEEVLKRLASGNAIQRRNAFDVISELIHILTDAAHIVSHSTWQNIANNLLLCLGDEETATREQTSNLLPLIDPSFVLPALVRLVCSSDEKIQPAAAEAFVRVLKHHNQKPEVVIMLLDSLSNLSQGLADAETGAHTVEGSNTDCDRVLRLIPEWSKTVRDWNFLIGPMIDNMFAVPSNATIVRFLSHINEQLAEAADVVLHRVLLQMKGQKVMIDEAFFSGWETRTCTSDDSMTMQQSLFEQLCPLLVIRWLPLRVFNDLNSSVMYGRLHNQGIMHEYSDVSSIDDTSIATFLLHRYLLPIWCIVEFLWSSSAMNLSTCSIQAAV
;
A
#
# COMPACT_ATOMS: atom_id res chain seq x y z
N MET A 1 -62.96 3.21 -12.95
CA MET A 1 -62.60 1.78 -13.04
C MET A 1 -62.09 1.36 -11.66
N GLU A 2 -62.96 1.53 -10.66
CA GLU A 2 -62.54 1.76 -9.26
C GLU A 2 -63.63 1.23 -8.30
N ARG A 3 -64.32 0.18 -8.71
CA ARG A 3 -65.42 -0.41 -7.93
C ARG A 3 -65.54 -1.93 -8.11
N ARG A 4 -64.45 -2.59 -8.54
CA ARG A 4 -64.38 -4.04 -8.73
C ARG A 4 -63.21 -4.72 -8.00
N GLU A 5 -62.29 -3.96 -7.41
CA GLU A 5 -61.16 -4.51 -6.65
C GLU A 5 -61.48 -4.70 -5.15
N GLU A 6 -62.49 -4.02 -4.60
CA GLU A 6 -62.88 -4.17 -3.18
C GLU A 6 -63.65 -5.48 -2.88
N GLN A 7 -64.06 -6.25 -3.89
CA GLN A 7 -64.81 -7.51 -3.69
C GLN A 7 -63.94 -8.78 -3.78
N GLU A 8 -62.70 -8.70 -4.25
CA GLU A 8 -61.78 -9.85 -4.29
C GLU A 8 -60.85 -9.92 -3.06
N GLU A 9 -60.66 -8.83 -2.31
CA GLU A 9 -59.89 -8.84 -1.04
C GLU A 9 -60.68 -9.35 0.19
N GLN A 10 -62.00 -9.57 0.08
CA GLN A 10 -62.83 -10.02 1.22
C GLN A 10 -63.22 -11.51 1.21
N LEU A 11 -62.75 -12.31 0.25
CA LEU A 11 -63.20 -13.71 0.10
C LEU A 11 -62.15 -14.79 0.40
N ILE A 12 -60.97 -14.43 0.93
CA ILE A 12 -59.95 -15.39 1.39
C ILE A 12 -59.73 -15.28 2.91
N TRP A 13 -60.81 -15.23 3.71
CA TRP A 13 -60.71 -15.40 5.17
C TRP A 13 -61.79 -16.36 5.65
N LYS A 14 -61.52 -17.66 5.52
CA LYS A 14 -62.20 -18.72 6.28
C LYS A 14 -61.16 -19.57 7.02
N SER A 15 -60.73 -19.10 8.19
CA SER A 15 -60.15 -19.92 9.28
C SER A 15 -60.58 -19.34 10.65
N GLY A 16 -61.80 -19.69 11.08
CA GLY A 16 -62.53 -19.02 12.17
C GLY A 16 -62.04 -19.26 13.61
N ALA A 17 -60.89 -19.89 13.83
CA ALA A 17 -60.33 -20.09 15.19
C ALA A 17 -58.85 -19.66 15.29
N GLU A 18 -58.03 -20.02 14.30
CA GLU A 18 -56.62 -19.62 14.23
C GLU A 18 -56.44 -18.11 14.03
N SER A 19 -57.36 -17.46 13.30
CA SER A 19 -57.40 -16.00 13.10
C SER A 19 -57.58 -15.23 14.41
N MET A 20 -58.44 -15.71 15.31
CA MET A 20 -58.78 -15.01 16.56
C MET A 20 -57.66 -15.11 17.59
N VAL A 21 -57.02 -16.28 17.68
CA VAL A 21 -55.83 -16.48 18.53
C VAL A 21 -54.66 -15.65 18.01
N SER A 22 -54.41 -15.66 16.70
CA SER A 22 -53.35 -14.87 16.05
C SER A 22 -53.54 -13.35 16.24
N PHE A 23 -54.78 -12.87 16.15
CA PHE A 23 -55.11 -11.47 16.44
C PHE A 23 -54.88 -11.11 17.92
N THR A 24 -55.23 -12.03 18.82
CA THR A 24 -55.10 -11.82 20.27
C THR A 24 -53.64 -11.82 20.72
N ILE A 25 -52.81 -12.75 20.19
CA ILE A 25 -51.37 -12.74 20.46
C ILE A 25 -50.69 -11.51 19.88
N GLY A 26 -51.08 -11.05 18.68
CA GLY A 26 -50.57 -9.81 18.10
C GLY A 26 -50.83 -8.58 18.99
N ARG A 27 -52.04 -8.45 19.54
CA ARG A 27 -52.39 -7.37 20.48
C ARG A 27 -51.64 -7.47 21.81
N ALA A 28 -51.49 -8.68 22.34
CA ALA A 28 -50.72 -8.93 23.56
C ALA A 28 -49.24 -8.55 23.34
N MET A 29 -48.62 -9.02 22.27
CA MET A 29 -47.23 -8.71 21.91
C MET A 29 -47.00 -7.22 21.70
N SER A 30 -47.91 -6.53 21.01
CA SER A 30 -47.82 -5.07 20.86
C SER A 30 -47.87 -4.34 22.21
N THR A 31 -48.71 -4.81 23.14
CA THR A 31 -48.86 -4.19 24.47
C THR A 31 -47.61 -4.44 25.34
N LEU A 32 -47.04 -5.63 25.27
CA LEU A 32 -45.84 -6.00 26.04
C LEU A 32 -44.59 -5.32 25.52
N LEU A 33 -44.40 -5.27 24.20
CA LEU A 33 -43.22 -4.67 23.58
C LEU A 33 -43.20 -3.14 23.72
N THR A 34 -44.36 -2.48 23.65
CA THR A 34 -44.47 -1.02 23.85
C THR A 34 -44.47 -0.59 25.32
N ALA A 35 -44.51 -1.54 26.27
CA ALA A 35 -44.50 -1.23 27.69
C ALA A 35 -43.17 -0.60 28.14
N ARG A 36 -43.21 0.24 29.19
CA ARG A 36 -41.99 0.76 29.81
C ARG A 36 -41.19 -0.40 30.45
N PRO A 37 -39.87 -0.54 30.21
CA PRO A 37 -39.07 -1.66 30.72
C PRO A 37 -39.21 -1.91 32.24
N LYS A 38 -39.20 -0.84 33.05
CA LYS A 38 -39.39 -0.93 34.51
C LYS A 38 -40.76 -1.49 34.92
N LYS A 39 -41.83 -1.13 34.18
CA LYS A 39 -43.19 -1.63 34.44
C LYS A 39 -43.32 -3.09 34.06
N LEU A 40 -42.76 -3.45 32.89
CA LEU A 40 -42.73 -4.83 32.42
C LEU A 40 -41.98 -5.75 33.40
N HIS A 41 -40.80 -5.32 33.87
CA HIS A 41 -40.04 -6.05 34.90
C HIS A 41 -40.84 -6.26 36.19
N HIS A 42 -41.53 -5.23 36.68
CA HIS A 42 -42.34 -5.32 37.90
C HIS A 42 -43.56 -6.25 37.73
N SER A 43 -44.17 -6.29 36.54
CA SER A 43 -45.23 -7.25 36.24
C SER A 43 -44.69 -8.68 36.14
N VAL A 44 -43.57 -8.89 35.46
CA VAL A 44 -42.89 -10.20 35.37
C VAL A 44 -42.48 -10.73 36.73
N SER A 45 -41.91 -9.89 37.62
CA SER A 45 -41.48 -10.33 38.95
C SER A 45 -42.63 -10.66 39.91
N ARG A 46 -43.85 -10.17 39.64
CA ARG A 46 -45.06 -10.50 40.41
C ARG A 46 -45.71 -11.81 39.97
N LEU A 47 -45.36 -12.31 38.79
CA LEU A 47 -45.88 -13.52 38.20
C LEU A 47 -45.03 -14.72 38.66
N SER A 48 -45.40 -15.34 39.79
CA SER A 48 -44.77 -16.58 40.30
C SER A 48 -45.15 -17.80 39.45
N PRO A 49 -44.24 -18.75 39.19
CA PRO A 49 -44.49 -19.91 38.31
C PRO A 49 -45.58 -20.88 38.81
N ASP A 50 -45.88 -20.91 40.11
CA ASP A 50 -46.98 -21.69 40.69
C ASP A 50 -48.29 -20.89 40.70
N PHE A 51 -49.06 -20.98 39.62
CA PHE A 51 -50.33 -20.27 39.46
C PHE A 51 -51.52 -21.10 39.95
N SER A 52 -51.95 -20.88 41.20
CA SER A 52 -53.31 -21.20 41.65
C SER A 52 -54.04 -19.94 42.11
N ASN A 53 -55.00 -19.49 41.29
CA ASN A 53 -56.09 -18.54 41.58
C ASN A 53 -55.74 -17.17 42.20
N LYS A 54 -55.74 -16.08 41.40
CA LYS A 54 -56.12 -14.73 41.90
C LYS A 54 -56.88 -13.89 40.87
N THR A 55 -57.88 -13.18 41.37
CA THR A 55 -59.07 -12.63 40.70
C THR A 55 -58.99 -11.12 40.43
N SER A 56 -57.82 -10.58 40.08
CA SER A 56 -57.72 -9.24 39.45
C SER A 56 -56.36 -9.07 38.76
N LEU A 57 -56.25 -9.49 37.50
CA LEU A 57 -55.07 -9.17 36.71
C LEU A 57 -55.23 -7.76 36.10
N VAL A 58 -54.15 -6.98 36.12
CA VAL A 58 -54.03 -5.76 35.33
C VAL A 58 -53.84 -6.16 33.87
N SER A 59 -54.27 -5.35 32.89
CA SER A 59 -54.19 -5.68 31.45
C SER A 59 -52.81 -6.18 30.97
N MET A 60 -51.72 -5.75 31.61
CA MET A 60 -50.36 -6.22 31.31
C MET A 60 -50.07 -7.62 31.86
N ASP A 61 -50.58 -7.93 33.05
CA ASP A 61 -50.43 -9.26 33.66
C ASP A 61 -51.24 -10.28 32.85
N GLU A 62 -52.42 -9.89 32.32
CA GLU A 62 -53.23 -10.73 31.42
C GLU A 62 -52.50 -11.03 30.10
N CYS A 63 -51.83 -10.03 29.52
CA CYS A 63 -51.03 -10.20 28.31
C CYS A 63 -49.84 -11.15 28.55
N LEU A 64 -49.16 -11.06 29.70
CA LEU A 64 -48.07 -11.98 30.07
C LEU A 64 -48.59 -13.40 30.27
N TRP A 65 -49.72 -13.58 30.97
CA TRP A 65 -50.34 -14.89 31.15
C TRP A 65 -50.75 -15.52 29.81
N PHE A 66 -51.37 -14.73 28.94
CA PHE A 66 -51.76 -15.19 27.60
C PHE A 66 -50.53 -15.59 26.77
N LEU A 67 -49.45 -14.81 26.80
CA LEU A 67 -48.18 -15.13 26.14
C LEU A 67 -47.60 -16.46 26.67
N HIS A 68 -47.51 -16.64 27.98
CA HIS A 68 -46.98 -17.87 28.57
C HIS A 68 -47.80 -19.09 28.18
N LYS A 69 -49.14 -18.98 28.25
CA LYS A 69 -50.04 -20.06 27.85
C LYS A 69 -49.88 -20.40 26.36
N TYR A 70 -49.84 -19.39 25.50
CA TYR A 70 -49.65 -19.57 24.06
C TYR A 70 -48.34 -20.28 23.74
N VAL A 71 -47.21 -19.83 24.33
CA VAL A 71 -45.90 -20.46 24.12
C VAL A 71 -45.89 -21.90 24.66
N LYS A 72 -46.54 -22.16 25.81
CA LYS A 72 -46.65 -23.51 26.38
C LYS A 72 -47.47 -24.45 25.51
N ASP A 73 -48.62 -24.01 25.03
CA ASP A 73 -49.49 -24.81 24.17
C ASP A 73 -48.79 -25.10 22.82
N ALA A 74 -48.10 -24.11 22.26
CA ALA A 74 -47.30 -24.27 21.04
C ALA A 74 -46.11 -25.22 21.25
N ALA A 75 -45.40 -25.11 22.38
CA ALA A 75 -44.28 -26.00 22.74
C ALA A 75 -44.73 -27.47 22.89
N GLN A 76 -45.93 -27.72 23.43
CA GLN A 76 -46.48 -29.07 23.57
C GLN A 76 -46.94 -29.68 22.24
N ARG A 77 -47.27 -28.83 21.25
CA ARG A 77 -47.77 -29.23 19.93
C ARG A 77 -46.72 -29.15 18.83
N ASP A 78 -45.50 -28.72 19.15
CA ASP A 78 -44.42 -28.46 18.20
C ASP A 78 -44.82 -27.45 17.10
N GLU A 79 -45.64 -26.46 17.46
CA GLU A 79 -46.10 -25.39 16.56
C GLU A 79 -45.06 -24.25 16.47
N THR A 80 -45.06 -23.53 15.34
CA THR A 80 -44.09 -22.44 15.12
C THR A 80 -44.37 -21.23 16.00
N LEU A 81 -43.33 -20.64 16.59
CA LEU A 81 -43.44 -19.44 17.43
C LEU A 81 -43.23 -18.12 16.67
N ASP A 82 -43.38 -18.11 15.34
CA ASP A 82 -43.20 -16.94 14.49
C ASP A 82 -44.04 -15.72 14.94
N ALA A 83 -45.28 -15.95 15.38
CA ALA A 83 -46.19 -14.90 15.85
C ALA A 83 -45.71 -14.18 17.13
N VAL A 84 -44.73 -14.76 17.85
CA VAL A 84 -44.12 -14.18 19.05
C VAL A 84 -42.72 -13.67 18.74
N LEU A 85 -41.89 -14.48 18.08
CA LEU A 85 -40.48 -14.17 17.85
C LEU A 85 -40.26 -13.10 16.77
N VAL A 86 -41.05 -13.07 15.69
CA VAL A 86 -40.90 -12.04 14.65
C VAL A 86 -41.18 -10.63 15.21
N PRO A 87 -42.28 -10.38 15.95
CA PRO A 87 -42.48 -9.08 16.60
C PRO A 87 -41.36 -8.69 17.57
N MET A 88 -40.78 -9.65 18.31
CA MET A 88 -39.62 -9.39 19.18
C MET A 88 -38.39 -8.97 18.37
N ILE A 89 -38.12 -9.67 17.26
CA ILE A 89 -37.02 -9.38 16.32
C ILE A 89 -37.16 -7.97 15.72
N GLU A 90 -38.33 -7.64 15.19
CA GLU A 90 -38.62 -6.33 14.61
C GLU A 90 -38.52 -5.21 15.64
N HIS A 91 -39.00 -5.45 16.87
CA HIS A 91 -38.90 -4.48 17.95
C HIS A 91 -37.45 -4.23 18.36
N SER A 92 -36.64 -5.28 18.52
CA SER A 92 -35.21 -5.15 18.80
C SER A 92 -34.48 -4.32 17.76
N LEU A 93 -34.85 -4.46 16.49
CA LEU A 93 -34.30 -3.66 15.41
C LEU A 93 -34.75 -2.20 15.48
N LYS A 94 -36.06 -1.96 15.59
CA LYS A 94 -36.66 -0.61 15.57
C LYS A 94 -36.18 0.25 16.74
N TYR A 95 -35.80 -0.36 17.86
CA TYR A 95 -35.40 0.33 19.09
C TYR A 95 -33.95 0.04 19.52
N LYS A 96 -33.06 -0.44 18.63
CA LYS A 96 -31.64 -0.80 18.89
C LYS A 96 -30.89 0.25 19.74
N ASP A 97 -31.14 1.54 19.50
CA ASP A 97 -30.42 2.66 20.14
C ASP A 97 -31.26 3.47 21.15
N LEU A 98 -32.46 2.99 21.51
CA LEU A 98 -33.41 3.73 22.33
C LEU A 98 -33.52 3.15 23.76
N LYS A 99 -33.79 4.02 24.75
CA LYS A 99 -34.04 3.65 26.16
C LYS A 99 -35.23 2.67 26.36
N HIS A 100 -35.97 2.36 25.29
CA HIS A 100 -37.17 1.53 25.26
C HIS A 100 -37.00 0.29 24.36
N GLY A 101 -35.77 -0.24 24.20
CA GLY A 101 -35.50 -1.45 23.39
C GLY A 101 -35.28 -2.76 24.16
N GLY A 102 -35.25 -2.74 25.50
CA GLY A 102 -34.91 -3.91 26.33
C GLY A 102 -36.03 -4.94 26.53
N GLN A 103 -37.26 -4.68 26.07
CA GLN A 103 -38.45 -5.48 26.35
C GLN A 103 -38.33 -6.92 25.83
N PRO A 104 -37.83 -7.19 24.60
CA PRO A 104 -37.55 -8.55 24.15
C PRO A 104 -36.60 -9.31 25.10
N MET A 105 -35.55 -8.68 25.61
CA MET A 105 -34.62 -9.32 26.56
C MET A 105 -35.31 -9.69 27.87
N ILE A 106 -36.19 -8.82 28.39
CA ILE A 106 -36.95 -9.06 29.62
C ILE A 106 -37.86 -10.28 29.46
N LEU A 107 -38.58 -10.34 28.33
CA LEU A 107 -39.51 -11.43 28.04
C LEU A 107 -38.78 -12.76 27.83
N LEU A 108 -37.67 -12.76 27.07
CA LEU A 108 -36.86 -13.97 26.87
C LEU A 108 -36.23 -14.45 28.18
N ASN A 109 -35.70 -13.55 29.00
CA ASN A 109 -35.15 -13.89 30.32
C ASN A 109 -36.18 -14.52 31.26
N TRP A 110 -37.45 -14.12 31.13
CA TRP A 110 -38.54 -14.72 31.88
C TRP A 110 -38.97 -16.08 31.31
N LEU A 111 -39.19 -16.18 30.00
CA LEU A 111 -39.58 -17.44 29.34
C LEU A 111 -38.53 -18.53 29.53
N PHE A 112 -37.24 -18.17 29.62
CA PHE A 112 -36.14 -19.13 29.82
C PHE A 112 -36.05 -19.72 31.22
N GLN A 113 -36.89 -19.27 32.17
CA GLN A 113 -36.97 -19.89 33.50
C GLN A 113 -37.64 -21.27 33.48
N ASP A 114 -38.52 -21.53 32.50
CA ASP A 114 -39.13 -22.83 32.27
C ASP A 114 -38.32 -23.60 31.21
N GLU A 115 -37.87 -24.82 31.52
CA GLU A 115 -37.06 -25.64 30.62
C GLU A 115 -37.76 -25.96 29.29
N LEU A 116 -39.06 -26.28 29.34
CA LEU A 116 -39.83 -26.62 28.14
C LEU A 116 -39.98 -25.39 27.24
N LEU A 117 -40.28 -24.24 27.82
CA LEU A 117 -40.41 -22.99 27.07
C LEU A 117 -39.07 -22.53 26.52
N PHE A 118 -37.99 -22.65 27.31
CA PHE A 118 -36.63 -22.37 26.85
C PHE A 118 -36.29 -23.15 25.59
N GLN A 119 -36.43 -24.47 25.62
CA GLN A 119 -36.06 -25.33 24.50
C GLN A 119 -36.89 -25.01 23.25
N ALA A 120 -38.22 -24.83 23.41
CA ALA A 120 -39.11 -24.49 22.31
C ALA A 120 -38.78 -23.11 21.69
N VAL A 121 -38.58 -22.08 22.53
CA VAL A 121 -38.28 -20.71 22.08
C VAL A 121 -36.90 -20.64 21.42
N ALA A 122 -35.87 -21.27 21.99
CA ALA A 122 -34.51 -21.26 21.45
C ALA A 122 -34.42 -22.00 20.10
N MET A 123 -35.06 -23.16 19.96
CA MET A 123 -35.10 -23.91 18.70
C MET A 123 -35.91 -23.18 17.62
N ASN A 124 -37.05 -22.59 17.97
CA ASN A 124 -37.82 -21.78 17.02
C ASN A 124 -37.04 -20.53 16.57
N LEU A 125 -36.26 -19.90 17.46
CA LEU A 125 -35.40 -18.79 17.09
C LEU A 125 -34.32 -19.23 16.09
N ALA A 126 -33.63 -20.35 16.34
CA ALA A 126 -32.66 -20.91 15.40
C ALA A 126 -33.31 -21.28 14.04
N ASN A 127 -34.50 -21.88 14.06
CA ASN A 127 -35.27 -22.21 12.85
C ASN A 127 -35.65 -20.96 12.04
N ILE A 128 -36.03 -19.86 12.70
CA ILE A 128 -36.31 -18.59 12.02
C ILE A 128 -35.07 -18.06 11.31
N ILE A 129 -33.91 -18.13 11.97
CA ILE A 129 -32.63 -17.68 11.42
C ILE A 129 -32.30 -18.44 10.14
N VAL A 130 -32.48 -19.77 10.12
CA VAL A 130 -32.13 -20.62 8.97
C VAL A 130 -33.17 -20.55 7.84
N ARG A 131 -34.46 -20.35 8.17
CA ARG A 131 -35.59 -20.45 7.21
C ARG A 131 -35.95 -19.14 6.50
N LYS A 132 -35.80 -17.97 7.15
CA LYS A 132 -36.32 -16.70 6.65
C LYS A 132 -35.24 -15.83 5.99
N ASP A 133 -35.28 -15.77 4.67
CA ASP A 133 -34.38 -14.95 3.83
C ASP A 133 -34.75 -13.44 3.74
N ASP A 134 -35.72 -12.96 4.53
CA ASP A 134 -36.08 -11.54 4.56
C ASP A 134 -34.94 -10.72 5.17
N ARG A 135 -34.41 -9.76 4.41
CA ARG A 135 -33.25 -8.94 4.83
C ARG A 135 -33.52 -8.09 6.07
N TYR A 136 -34.76 -7.60 6.27
CA TYR A 136 -35.13 -6.81 7.44
C TYR A 136 -35.23 -7.69 8.69
N ILE A 137 -35.87 -8.85 8.57
CA ILE A 137 -35.93 -9.85 9.65
C ILE A 137 -34.52 -10.35 9.99
N ALA A 138 -33.67 -10.58 8.97
CA ALA A 138 -32.28 -10.97 9.12
C ALA A 138 -31.46 -9.99 9.95
N PHE A 139 -31.62 -8.69 9.64
CA PHE A 139 -30.95 -7.64 10.38
C PHE A 139 -31.44 -7.55 11.84
N GLY A 140 -32.73 -7.79 12.07
CA GLY A 140 -33.31 -7.77 13.40
C GLY A 140 -32.85 -8.94 14.28
N TRP A 141 -32.81 -10.17 13.75
CA TRP A 141 -32.37 -11.29 14.58
C TRP A 141 -30.86 -11.25 14.84
N CYS A 142 -30.03 -10.70 13.93
CA CYS A 142 -28.61 -10.44 14.21
C CYS A 142 -28.45 -9.53 15.44
N THR A 143 -29.29 -8.49 15.52
CA THR A 143 -29.32 -7.55 16.65
C THR A 143 -29.80 -8.22 17.94
N LEU A 144 -30.86 -9.03 17.87
CA LEU A 144 -31.42 -9.75 19.01
C LEU A 144 -30.45 -10.78 19.59
N VAL A 145 -29.87 -11.63 18.73
CA VAL A 145 -28.93 -12.70 19.11
C VAL A 145 -27.68 -12.11 19.75
N ARG A 146 -27.12 -11.06 19.15
CA ARG A 146 -26.00 -10.34 19.75
C ARG A 146 -26.34 -9.80 21.14
N GLY A 147 -27.52 -9.21 21.30
CA GLY A 147 -28.02 -8.76 22.60
C GLY A 147 -28.13 -9.87 23.65
N LEU A 148 -28.58 -11.07 23.25
CA LEU A 148 -28.63 -12.25 24.12
C LEU A 148 -27.24 -12.70 24.57
N MET A 149 -26.26 -12.72 23.66
CA MET A 149 -24.89 -13.14 23.98
C MET A 149 -24.15 -12.14 24.88
N GLU A 150 -24.44 -10.85 24.74
CA GLU A 150 -23.83 -9.78 25.53
C GLU A 150 -24.56 -9.45 26.85
N TYR A 151 -25.74 -10.04 27.08
CA TYR A 151 -26.65 -9.71 28.19
C TYR A 151 -25.96 -9.76 29.56
N GLU A 152 -25.03 -10.70 29.73
CA GLU A 152 -24.22 -10.94 30.94
C GLU A 152 -23.41 -9.72 31.42
N SER A 153 -23.01 -8.82 30.52
CA SER A 153 -22.14 -7.67 30.82
C SER A 153 -22.85 -6.43 31.39
N SER A 154 -24.19 -6.44 31.48
CA SER A 154 -24.96 -5.18 31.52
C SER A 154 -25.89 -4.97 32.73
N MET A 155 -26.07 -5.95 33.62
CA MET A 155 -27.03 -5.83 34.73
C MET A 155 -26.48 -6.36 36.05
N ASP A 156 -26.29 -5.45 37.00
CA ASP A 156 -26.16 -5.75 38.42
C ASP A 156 -27.47 -6.35 38.96
N GLN A 157 -27.35 -7.53 39.60
CA GLN A 157 -28.22 -8.06 40.66
C GLN A 157 -29.74 -7.83 40.55
N TYR A 158 -30.48 -8.61 39.75
CA TYR A 158 -31.93 -8.77 39.95
C TYR A 158 -32.44 -10.19 39.62
N LEU A 159 -33.51 -10.61 40.34
CA LEU A 159 -34.03 -11.97 40.60
C LEU A 159 -34.33 -12.92 39.41
N LEU A 160 -34.22 -12.51 38.15
CA LEU A 160 -34.48 -13.40 36.99
C LEU A 160 -33.18 -13.69 36.25
N ASN A 161 -32.72 -14.94 36.30
CA ASN A 161 -31.46 -15.39 35.70
C ASN A 161 -31.63 -16.40 34.55
N GLY A 162 -32.82 -16.48 33.92
CA GLY A 162 -33.11 -17.49 32.89
C GLY A 162 -32.09 -17.53 31.75
N ILE A 163 -31.70 -16.36 31.20
CA ILE A 163 -30.64 -16.28 30.16
C ILE A 163 -29.30 -16.76 30.71
N LYS A 164 -28.94 -16.38 31.94
CA LYS A 164 -27.66 -16.75 32.55
C LYS A 164 -27.56 -18.26 32.82
N GLU A 165 -28.62 -18.84 33.39
CA GLU A 165 -28.68 -20.27 33.70
C GLU A 165 -28.69 -21.13 32.44
N LYS A 166 -29.33 -20.67 31.36
CA LYS A 166 -29.43 -21.38 30.08
C LYS A 166 -28.40 -20.94 29.04
N TYR A 167 -27.45 -20.08 29.39
CA TYR A 167 -26.51 -19.46 28.44
C TYR A 167 -25.79 -20.48 27.56
N ASN A 168 -25.17 -21.49 28.17
CA ASN A 168 -24.42 -22.53 27.43
C ASN A 168 -25.34 -23.36 26.52
N ALA A 169 -26.56 -23.67 26.96
CA ALA A 169 -27.52 -24.41 26.14
C ALA A 169 -28.02 -23.55 24.98
N LEU A 170 -28.33 -22.27 25.24
CA LEU A 170 -28.75 -21.30 24.24
C LEU A 170 -27.66 -21.10 23.17
N LEU A 171 -26.42 -20.93 23.62
CA LEU A 171 -25.26 -20.77 22.77
C LEU A 171 -25.07 -21.98 21.84
N LYS A 172 -25.12 -23.21 22.39
CA LYS A 172 -25.05 -24.44 21.59
C LYS A 172 -26.13 -24.49 20.50
N ILE A 173 -27.35 -24.10 20.83
CA ILE A 173 -28.46 -24.07 19.86
C ILE A 173 -28.20 -23.03 18.78
N LEU A 174 -27.80 -21.81 19.14
CA LEU A 174 -27.58 -20.73 18.18
C LEU A 174 -26.32 -20.93 17.32
N CYS A 175 -25.32 -21.68 17.79
CA CYS A 175 -24.16 -22.05 16.96
C CYS A 175 -24.54 -22.86 15.73
N THR A 176 -25.67 -23.59 15.74
CA THR A 176 -26.19 -24.28 14.54
C THR A 176 -26.52 -23.31 13.39
N CYS A 177 -26.67 -22.02 13.68
CA CYS A 177 -26.94 -20.97 12.70
C CYS A 177 -25.67 -20.38 12.05
N ILE A 178 -24.46 -20.72 12.53
CA ILE A 178 -23.19 -20.16 12.02
C ILE A 178 -23.02 -20.33 10.50
N PRO A 179 -23.33 -21.50 9.89
CA PRO A 179 -23.21 -21.65 8.43
C PRO A 179 -24.11 -20.69 7.65
N HIS A 180 -25.32 -20.40 8.14
CA HIS A 180 -26.23 -19.44 7.51
C HIS A 180 -25.72 -18.00 7.66
N LEU A 181 -25.20 -17.65 8.83
CA LEU A 181 -24.52 -16.36 9.08
C LEU A 181 -23.32 -16.16 8.15
N SER A 182 -22.48 -17.19 8.03
CA SER A 182 -21.31 -17.24 7.14
C SER A 182 -21.72 -16.99 5.68
N TYR A 183 -22.82 -17.59 5.23
CA TYR A 183 -23.39 -17.36 3.90
C TYR A 183 -23.86 -15.90 3.66
N ILE A 184 -24.49 -15.26 4.65
CA ILE A 184 -24.89 -13.84 4.56
C ILE A 184 -23.65 -12.93 4.47
N VAL A 185 -22.62 -13.20 5.27
CA VAL A 185 -21.33 -12.49 5.24
C VAL A 185 -20.64 -12.68 3.88
N HIS A 186 -20.77 -13.87 3.28
CA HIS A 186 -20.23 -14.15 1.97
C HIS A 186 -20.85 -13.28 0.87
N ARG A 187 -22.18 -13.22 0.82
CA ARG A 187 -22.88 -12.60 -0.31
C ARG A 187 -23.10 -11.09 -0.21
N GLY A 188 -22.94 -10.48 0.95
CA GLY A 188 -23.30 -9.08 1.13
C GLY A 188 -22.13 -8.09 1.17
N SER A 189 -21.15 -8.23 0.26
CA SER A 189 -20.25 -7.14 -0.12
C SER A 189 -20.50 -6.68 -1.56
N SER A 190 -20.08 -5.46 -1.86
CA SER A 190 -20.03 -4.90 -3.22
C SER A 190 -18.65 -4.28 -3.48
N LEU A 191 -18.17 -4.38 -4.73
CA LEU A 191 -16.90 -3.77 -5.14
C LEU A 191 -17.10 -2.28 -5.47
N GLN A 192 -16.32 -1.42 -4.83
CA GLN A 192 -16.23 0.02 -5.10
C GLN A 192 -14.75 0.43 -5.18
N ASP A 193 -14.33 1.06 -6.27
CA ASP A 193 -12.93 1.52 -6.50
C ASP A 193 -11.87 0.42 -6.31
N LYS A 194 -12.15 -0.82 -6.74
CA LYS A 194 -11.31 -2.03 -6.50
C LYS A 194 -11.26 -2.52 -5.04
N PHE A 195 -12.01 -1.91 -4.12
CA PHE A 195 -12.13 -2.34 -2.73
C PHE A 195 -13.50 -2.95 -2.46
N GLU A 196 -13.55 -3.97 -1.60
CA GLU A 196 -14.81 -4.57 -1.17
C GLU A 196 -15.40 -3.84 0.03
N LEU A 197 -16.66 -3.45 -0.07
CA LEU A 197 -17.40 -2.80 1.02
C LEU A 197 -18.58 -3.66 1.47
N PRO A 198 -18.79 -3.86 2.78
CA PRO A 198 -19.90 -4.65 3.29
C PRO A 198 -21.23 -3.88 3.27
N SER A 199 -22.33 -4.62 3.12
CA SER A 199 -23.67 -4.15 3.43
C SER A 199 -23.89 -4.09 4.95
N ARG A 200 -24.83 -3.26 5.43
CA ARG A 200 -25.19 -3.18 6.86
C ARG A 200 -25.61 -4.53 7.43
N LEU A 201 -26.32 -5.34 6.64
CA LEU A 201 -26.72 -6.70 7.04
C LEU A 201 -25.50 -7.61 7.23
N SER A 202 -24.52 -7.56 6.32
CA SER A 202 -23.31 -8.37 6.44
C SER A 202 -22.42 -7.96 7.60
N VAL A 203 -22.36 -6.67 7.93
CA VAL A 203 -21.72 -6.18 9.16
C VAL A 203 -22.40 -6.77 10.40
N ALA A 204 -23.73 -6.69 10.48
CA ALA A 204 -24.48 -7.23 11.61
C ALA A 204 -24.37 -8.77 11.71
N ALA A 205 -24.35 -9.47 10.58
CA ALA A 205 -24.14 -10.92 10.53
C ALA A 205 -22.72 -11.29 10.98
N ALA A 206 -21.69 -10.57 10.54
CA ALA A 206 -20.32 -10.77 10.98
C ALA A 206 -20.18 -10.57 12.50
N ASP A 207 -20.72 -9.48 13.05
CA ASP A 207 -20.70 -9.22 14.49
C ASP A 207 -21.53 -10.25 15.28
N CYS A 208 -22.63 -10.74 14.72
CA CYS A 208 -23.43 -11.81 15.32
C CYS A 208 -22.65 -13.13 15.38
N LEU A 209 -21.94 -13.48 14.30
CA LEU A 209 -21.07 -14.65 14.23
C LEU A 209 -19.90 -14.53 15.24
N LEU A 210 -19.27 -13.34 15.32
CA LEU A 210 -18.25 -13.05 16.32
C LEU A 210 -18.78 -13.19 17.75
N ALA A 211 -19.98 -12.67 18.05
CA ALA A 211 -20.59 -12.79 19.38
C ALA A 211 -20.85 -14.26 19.78
N LEU A 212 -21.30 -15.10 18.85
CA LEU A 212 -21.50 -16.53 19.10
C LEU A 212 -20.16 -17.23 19.33
N THR A 213 -19.17 -16.99 18.49
CA THR A 213 -17.88 -17.69 18.57
C THR A 213 -17.02 -17.21 19.74
N GLU A 214 -17.09 -15.92 20.11
CA GLU A 214 -16.54 -15.39 21.35
C GLU A 214 -17.22 -16.02 22.57
N GLY A 215 -18.54 -16.17 22.56
CA GLY A 215 -19.31 -16.83 23.61
C GLY A 215 -18.82 -18.25 23.91
N LEU A 216 -18.37 -18.99 22.87
CA LEU A 216 -17.82 -20.35 23.02
C LEU A 216 -16.49 -20.38 23.80
N THR A 217 -15.78 -19.25 23.90
CA THR A 217 -14.50 -19.15 24.62
C THR A 217 -14.67 -18.81 26.11
N LYS A 218 -15.88 -18.42 26.53
CA LYS A 218 -16.17 -18.12 27.94
C LYS A 218 -16.25 -19.42 28.74
N LYS A 219 -15.51 -19.49 29.86
CA LYS A 219 -15.62 -20.62 30.78
C LYS A 219 -16.99 -20.60 31.47
N PRO A 220 -17.63 -21.76 31.69
CA PRO A 220 -18.82 -21.83 32.53
C PRO A 220 -18.43 -21.44 33.96
N ASP A 221 -19.02 -20.36 34.48
CA ASP A 221 -18.86 -19.98 35.89
C ASP A 221 -19.37 -21.12 36.79
N ILE A 222 -18.45 -21.91 37.34
CA ILE A 222 -18.74 -22.80 38.46
C ILE A 222 -18.88 -21.89 39.70
N LEU A 223 -20.12 -21.47 39.97
CA LEU A 223 -20.65 -21.01 41.26
C LEU A 223 -19.60 -20.48 42.27
N SER A 224 -19.11 -19.25 42.09
CA SER A 224 -18.39 -18.53 43.14
C SER A 224 -19.38 -17.87 44.13
N ASN A 225 -20.21 -18.66 44.79
CA ASN A 225 -20.89 -18.24 46.02
C ASN A 225 -20.07 -18.75 47.21
N ARG A 226 -18.95 -18.08 47.50
CA ARG A 226 -18.36 -18.07 48.85
C ARG A 226 -18.31 -16.63 49.33
N PRO A 227 -18.87 -16.31 50.50
CA PRO A 227 -18.90 -14.94 51.00
C PRO A 227 -17.47 -14.44 51.24
N LYS A 228 -17.25 -13.17 50.88
CA LYS A 228 -16.01 -12.40 51.08
C LYS A 228 -15.46 -12.63 52.50
N SER A 229 -14.26 -13.21 52.60
CA SER A 229 -13.38 -13.00 53.77
C SER A 229 -12.22 -12.12 53.32
N LEU A 230 -12.16 -10.91 53.84
CA LEU A 230 -11.01 -10.02 53.72
C LEU A 230 -9.81 -10.63 54.46
N SER A 231 -8.69 -10.81 53.76
CA SER A 231 -7.35 -10.44 54.26
C SER A 231 -6.31 -10.58 53.16
N SER A 232 -5.48 -9.54 53.06
CA SER A 232 -4.31 -9.33 52.23
C SER A 232 -3.25 -10.44 52.30
N SER A 233 -2.70 -10.85 51.16
CA SER A 233 -1.25 -10.97 50.92
C SER A 233 -0.98 -11.36 49.47
N GLU A 234 0.03 -10.74 48.89
CA GLU A 234 0.63 -11.06 47.60
C GLU A 234 0.98 -12.55 47.50
N SER A 235 0.57 -13.21 46.42
CA SER A 235 1.37 -14.29 45.85
C SER A 235 0.95 -14.56 44.40
N ASN A 236 1.95 -14.58 43.54
CA ASN A 236 1.90 -14.95 42.13
C ASN A 236 1.22 -16.31 41.96
N CYS A 237 0.16 -16.40 41.14
CA CYS A 237 -0.37 -17.70 40.71
C CYS A 237 -0.01 -17.95 39.24
N LEU A 238 1.04 -18.76 39.13
CA LEU A 238 1.67 -19.37 37.97
C LEU A 238 0.70 -20.39 37.31
N VAL A 239 0.60 -20.41 35.98
CA VAL A 239 0.01 -21.54 35.25
C VAL A 239 1.13 -22.49 34.88
N THR A 240 1.40 -23.47 35.76
CA THR A 240 2.29 -24.58 35.46
C THR A 240 1.50 -25.66 34.72
N LEU A 241 1.82 -25.88 33.45
CA LEU A 241 1.43 -27.09 32.71
C LEU A 241 2.27 -28.26 33.20
N THR A 242 1.74 -29.08 34.11
CA THR A 242 2.23 -30.45 34.30
C THR A 242 1.06 -31.41 34.47
N ALA A 243 1.00 -32.40 33.58
CA ALA A 243 0.10 -33.53 33.67
C ALA A 243 0.54 -34.44 34.82
N SER A 244 -0.36 -34.75 35.75
CA SER A 244 -0.22 -35.92 36.63
C SER A 244 -1.49 -36.74 36.56
N GLY A 245 -1.31 -38.03 36.25
CA GLY A 245 -2.39 -38.99 36.04
C GLY A 245 -3.08 -39.38 37.33
N ILE A 246 -4.38 -39.66 37.24
CA ILE A 246 -5.13 -40.35 38.30
C ILE A 246 -5.94 -41.49 37.68
N ASP A 247 -5.45 -42.67 38.06
CA ASP A 247 -6.01 -44.01 38.23
C ASP A 247 -7.51 -44.27 37.94
N GLU A 248 -7.74 -45.38 37.23
CA GLU A 248 -9.03 -45.95 36.87
C GLU A 248 -9.69 -46.65 38.07
N ARG A 249 -10.93 -46.27 38.42
CA ARG A 249 -11.86 -47.20 39.08
C ARG A 249 -13.27 -47.17 38.47
N LYS A 250 -13.57 -48.30 37.81
CA LYS A 250 -14.86 -48.78 37.29
C LYS A 250 -16.06 -48.51 38.20
N VAL A 251 -17.15 -48.01 37.59
CA VAL A 251 -18.55 -48.36 37.95
C VAL A 251 -19.36 -48.57 36.66
N LYS A 252 -20.22 -49.59 36.70
CA LYS A 252 -20.91 -50.26 35.57
C LYS A 252 -22.03 -49.43 34.91
N ALA A 253 -22.25 -49.77 33.64
CA ALA A 253 -23.24 -49.24 32.69
C ALA A 253 -24.72 -49.40 33.09
N THR A 254 -25.57 -48.43 32.72
CA THR A 254 -26.80 -48.66 31.91
C THR A 254 -27.42 -47.33 31.40
N HIS A 255 -28.07 -47.43 30.23
CA HIS A 255 -28.92 -46.45 29.51
C HIS A 255 -28.28 -45.60 28.39
N LYS A 256 -28.31 -46.20 27.18
CA LYS A 256 -28.15 -45.57 25.87
C LYS A 256 -29.39 -44.73 25.54
N SER A 257 -29.28 -43.40 25.62
CA SER A 257 -30.01 -42.43 24.77
C SER A 257 -29.56 -40.97 24.98
N SER A 258 -28.33 -40.73 25.45
CA SER A 258 -27.84 -39.38 25.75
C SER A 258 -26.33 -39.28 25.52
N GLU A 259 -25.87 -39.49 24.29
CA GLU A 259 -24.44 -39.42 23.94
C GLU A 259 -24.09 -38.28 22.96
N VAL A 260 -25.07 -37.46 22.52
CA VAL A 260 -24.79 -36.37 21.55
C VAL A 260 -24.56 -34.99 22.23
N LEU A 261 -25.04 -34.77 23.45
CA LEU A 261 -24.97 -33.45 24.11
C LEU A 261 -23.70 -33.21 24.96
N THR A 262 -22.84 -34.22 25.10
CA THR A 262 -21.67 -34.24 26.01
C THR A 262 -20.35 -33.97 25.30
N ARG A 263 -20.35 -33.26 24.16
CA ARG A 263 -19.13 -32.70 23.57
C ARG A 263 -18.85 -31.34 24.23
N GLY A 264 -17.61 -31.11 24.69
CA GLY A 264 -17.21 -29.85 25.33
C GLY A 264 -17.43 -28.65 24.40
N VAL A 265 -17.83 -27.51 24.97
CA VAL A 265 -18.14 -26.26 24.23
C VAL A 265 -16.95 -25.81 23.36
N GLU A 266 -15.73 -26.05 23.84
CA GLU A 266 -14.46 -25.73 23.17
C GLU A 266 -14.28 -26.46 21.82
N PHE A 267 -14.86 -27.66 21.66
CA PHE A 267 -14.81 -28.39 20.38
C PHE A 267 -15.77 -27.85 19.34
N LEU A 268 -16.84 -27.15 19.76
CA LEU A 268 -17.78 -26.55 18.80
C LEU A 268 -17.13 -25.41 18.02
N LEU A 269 -16.22 -24.66 18.65
CA LEU A 269 -15.46 -23.63 17.95
C LEU A 269 -14.56 -24.23 16.87
N TRP A 270 -13.94 -25.38 17.16
CA TRP A 270 -13.14 -26.14 16.20
C TRP A 270 -13.98 -26.64 15.01
N ASP A 271 -15.20 -27.12 15.27
CA ASP A 271 -16.12 -27.59 14.23
C ASP A 271 -16.51 -26.45 13.24
N HIS A 272 -16.40 -25.18 13.66
CA HIS A 272 -16.66 -23.99 12.84
C HIS A 272 -15.39 -23.28 12.33
N LEU A 273 -14.22 -23.93 12.35
CA LEU A 273 -12.95 -23.31 11.94
C LEU A 273 -12.97 -22.78 10.49
N GLU A 274 -13.63 -23.47 9.55
CA GLU A 274 -13.79 -22.99 8.17
C GLU A 274 -14.60 -21.68 8.11
N ASP A 275 -15.68 -21.60 8.88
CA ASP A 275 -16.53 -20.40 8.94
C ASP A 275 -15.74 -19.22 9.53
N LEU A 276 -14.84 -19.47 10.49
CA LEU A 276 -13.93 -18.46 11.04
C LEU A 276 -12.91 -17.97 10.00
N ILE A 277 -12.24 -18.89 9.31
CA ILE A 277 -11.29 -18.54 8.23
C ILE A 277 -12.00 -17.68 7.19
N PHE A 278 -13.20 -18.09 6.80
CA PHE A 278 -14.01 -17.35 5.85
C PHE A 278 -14.38 -15.95 6.36
N LEU A 279 -14.86 -15.84 7.60
CA LEU A 279 -15.17 -14.57 8.23
C LEU A 279 -13.96 -13.63 8.21
N VAL A 280 -12.78 -14.10 8.64
CA VAL A 280 -11.56 -13.29 8.69
C VAL A 280 -11.13 -12.82 7.30
N GLN A 281 -11.26 -13.66 6.26
CA GLN A 281 -11.01 -13.25 4.87
C GLN A 281 -11.89 -12.07 4.46
N ARG A 282 -13.17 -12.08 4.85
CA ARG A 282 -14.12 -11.00 4.53
C ARG A 282 -13.82 -9.74 5.31
N LEU A 283 -13.55 -9.85 6.61
CA LEU A 283 -13.12 -8.72 7.45
C LEU A 283 -11.83 -8.08 6.92
N LEU A 284 -10.87 -8.90 6.45
CA LEU A 284 -9.62 -8.44 5.84
C LEU A 284 -9.91 -7.61 4.59
N ALA A 285 -10.73 -8.14 3.67
CA ALA A 285 -11.11 -7.45 2.45
C ALA A 285 -11.77 -6.09 2.73
N TRP A 286 -12.65 -6.03 3.74
CA TRP A 286 -13.36 -4.79 4.12
C TRP A 286 -12.46 -3.77 4.83
N SER A 287 -11.40 -4.22 5.50
CA SER A 287 -10.49 -3.34 6.28
C SER A 287 -9.39 -2.71 5.43
N ARG A 288 -9.02 -3.29 4.28
CA ARG A 288 -7.86 -2.86 3.45
C ARG A 288 -7.85 -1.37 3.10
N LYS A 289 -9.02 -0.77 2.80
CA LYS A 289 -9.11 0.65 2.41
C LYS A 289 -9.08 1.60 3.61
N SER A 290 -9.81 1.27 4.66
CA SER A 290 -10.16 2.21 5.74
C SER A 290 -9.32 2.06 7.00
N ARG A 291 -8.79 0.87 7.26
CA ARG A 291 -8.06 0.52 8.49
C ARG A 291 -6.87 -0.38 8.15
N PRO A 292 -5.79 0.16 7.56
CA PRO A 292 -4.65 -0.65 7.11
C PRO A 292 -3.97 -1.43 8.24
N LEU A 293 -3.81 -0.83 9.43
CA LEU A 293 -3.23 -1.54 10.59
C LEU A 293 -4.14 -2.70 11.07
N HIS A 294 -5.46 -2.49 11.05
CA HIS A 294 -6.41 -3.57 11.38
C HIS A 294 -6.36 -4.68 10.34
N ALA A 295 -6.29 -4.33 9.05
CA ALA A 295 -6.12 -5.29 7.96
C ALA A 295 -4.84 -6.11 8.13
N LYS A 296 -3.74 -5.49 8.58
CA LYS A 296 -2.50 -6.20 8.86
C LYS A 296 -2.67 -7.24 9.97
N GLY A 297 -3.35 -6.87 11.05
CA GLY A 297 -3.66 -7.84 12.12
C GLY A 297 -4.55 -8.99 11.62
N LEU A 298 -5.55 -8.70 10.79
CA LEU A 298 -6.42 -9.72 10.20
C LEU A 298 -5.68 -10.67 9.26
N GLU A 299 -4.69 -10.18 8.52
CA GLU A 299 -3.81 -11.02 7.68
C GLU A 299 -3.06 -12.05 8.53
N GLN A 300 -2.52 -11.62 9.67
CA GLN A 300 -1.81 -12.52 10.59
C GLN A 300 -2.76 -13.50 11.30
N VAL A 301 -3.97 -13.07 11.69
CA VAL A 301 -5.00 -13.99 12.21
C VAL A 301 -5.38 -15.04 11.15
N LEU A 302 -5.53 -14.63 9.89
CA LEU A 302 -5.88 -15.54 8.80
C LEU A 302 -4.78 -16.59 8.57
N LYS A 303 -3.52 -16.15 8.50
CA LYS A 303 -2.35 -17.02 8.40
C LYS A 303 -2.33 -18.04 9.54
N TRP A 304 -2.48 -17.57 10.79
CA TRP A 304 -2.51 -18.41 11.98
C TRP A 304 -3.66 -19.44 11.98
N LEU A 305 -4.88 -19.05 11.58
CA LEU A 305 -6.01 -19.98 11.49
C LEU A 305 -5.76 -21.07 10.44
N GLN A 306 -5.19 -20.71 9.29
CA GLN A 306 -4.84 -21.65 8.22
C GLN A 306 -3.74 -22.61 8.67
N GLU A 307 -2.72 -22.10 9.37
CA GLU A 307 -1.66 -22.91 9.96
C GLU A 307 -2.22 -23.89 11.00
N ILE A 308 -3.05 -23.43 11.93
CA ILE A 308 -3.68 -24.32 12.93
C ILE A 308 -4.50 -25.42 12.26
N LYS A 309 -5.27 -25.09 11.21
CA LYS A 309 -6.02 -26.09 10.44
C LYS A 309 -5.10 -27.15 9.85
N VAL A 310 -3.98 -26.76 9.26
CA VAL A 310 -3.02 -27.68 8.63
C VAL A 310 -2.31 -28.56 9.67
N HIS A 311 -1.84 -27.96 10.77
CA HIS A 311 -1.02 -28.65 11.77
C HIS A 311 -1.84 -29.56 12.69
N TYR A 312 -3.09 -29.21 12.97
CA TYR A 312 -3.93 -29.93 13.94
C TYR A 312 -5.19 -30.58 13.32
N GLY A 313 -5.40 -30.44 12.01
CA GLY A 313 -6.54 -31.03 11.29
C GLY A 313 -6.36 -32.48 10.82
N GLY A 314 -5.19 -33.09 11.05
CA GLY A 314 -4.84 -34.43 10.56
C GLY A 314 -4.94 -35.57 11.58
N LEU A 315 -5.49 -36.71 11.12
CA LEU A 315 -5.53 -38.08 11.69
C LEU A 315 -6.63 -38.41 12.72
N GLN A 316 -7.36 -39.51 12.45
CA GLN A 316 -8.39 -40.15 13.28
C GLN A 316 -7.83 -41.26 14.20
N ASP A 317 -6.53 -41.25 14.49
CA ASP A 317 -5.92 -42.19 15.46
C ASP A 317 -5.99 -41.62 16.89
N GLU A 318 -5.76 -42.45 17.92
CA GLU A 318 -5.74 -42.00 19.34
C GLU A 318 -4.78 -40.82 19.58
N ALA A 319 -3.65 -40.78 18.87
CA ALA A 319 -2.71 -39.64 18.87
C ALA A 319 -3.30 -38.40 18.19
N GLY A 320 -4.02 -38.56 17.08
CA GLY A 320 -4.73 -37.48 16.38
C GLY A 320 -5.84 -36.84 17.21
N SER A 321 -6.53 -37.64 18.04
CA SER A 321 -7.53 -37.12 19.00
C SER A 321 -6.93 -36.20 20.06
N LYS A 322 -5.67 -36.41 20.45
CA LYS A 322 -4.95 -35.54 21.40
C LYS A 322 -4.44 -34.27 20.71
N ILE A 323 -3.96 -34.39 19.48
CA ILE A 323 -3.52 -33.25 18.65
C ILE A 323 -4.68 -32.29 18.40
N GLN A 324 -5.85 -32.81 17.99
CA GLN A 324 -7.04 -32.00 17.77
C GLN A 324 -7.53 -31.30 19.05
N LYS A 325 -7.42 -31.95 20.22
CA LYS A 325 -7.74 -31.34 21.53
C LYS A 325 -6.83 -30.16 21.83
N THR A 326 -5.54 -30.29 21.60
CA THR A 326 -4.58 -29.20 21.79
C THR A 326 -4.89 -28.03 20.83
N GLY A 327 -5.18 -28.33 19.56
CA GLY A 327 -5.59 -27.32 18.58
C GLY A 327 -6.87 -26.58 18.99
N ALA A 328 -7.90 -27.29 19.47
CA ALA A 328 -9.14 -26.70 19.95
C ALA A 328 -8.95 -25.78 21.17
N LEU A 329 -8.10 -26.19 22.12
CA LEU A 329 -7.77 -25.37 23.29
C LEU A 329 -6.97 -24.12 22.91
N LEU A 330 -6.00 -24.25 22.00
CA LEU A 330 -5.23 -23.11 21.49
C LEU A 330 -6.14 -22.13 20.75
N LEU A 331 -6.99 -22.64 19.85
CA LEU A 331 -7.99 -21.85 19.15
C LEU A 331 -8.88 -21.09 20.13
N SER A 332 -9.46 -21.77 21.12
CA SER A 332 -10.32 -21.13 22.13
C SER A 332 -9.59 -20.04 22.94
N SER A 333 -8.36 -20.32 23.37
CA SER A 333 -7.54 -19.37 24.14
C SER A 333 -7.21 -18.09 23.36
N CYS A 334 -6.76 -18.21 22.11
CA CYS A 334 -6.43 -17.06 21.27
C CYS A 334 -7.68 -16.35 20.74
N TRP A 335 -8.73 -17.11 20.38
CA TRP A 335 -9.99 -16.56 19.86
C TRP A 335 -10.71 -15.71 20.89
N LYS A 336 -10.51 -15.94 22.19
CA LYS A 336 -11.01 -15.05 23.25
C LYS A 336 -10.57 -13.60 23.04
N HIS A 337 -9.34 -13.40 22.56
CA HIS A 337 -8.80 -12.07 22.28
C HIS A 337 -9.13 -11.63 20.86
N TYR A 338 -8.92 -12.49 19.85
CA TYR A 338 -9.21 -12.14 18.46
C TYR A 338 -10.70 -11.85 18.23
N GLY A 339 -11.61 -12.71 18.69
CA GLY A 339 -13.06 -12.50 18.57
C GLY A 339 -13.50 -11.14 19.12
N LEU A 340 -13.01 -10.75 20.29
CA LEU A 340 -13.29 -9.44 20.89
C LEU A 340 -12.74 -8.28 20.04
N LEU A 341 -11.55 -8.44 19.46
CA LEU A 341 -10.88 -7.43 18.64
C LEU A 341 -11.44 -7.34 17.21
N LEU A 342 -12.13 -8.35 16.71
CA LEU A 342 -12.61 -8.41 15.33
C LEU A 342 -13.97 -7.72 15.11
N HIS A 343 -14.70 -7.37 16.19
CA HIS A 343 -16.01 -6.71 16.09
C HIS A 343 -15.96 -5.37 15.35
N LEU A 344 -16.92 -5.15 14.46
CA LEU A 344 -17.02 -3.96 13.62
C LEU A 344 -17.76 -2.81 14.34
N GLU A 345 -18.90 -3.09 14.95
CA GLU A 345 -19.68 -2.14 15.75
C GLU A 345 -19.60 -2.49 17.25
N ASP A 346 -18.73 -1.89 18.06
CA ASP A 346 -18.70 -2.14 19.51
C ASP A 346 -18.68 -0.85 20.33
N HIS A 347 -19.82 -0.53 20.94
CA HIS A 347 -19.97 0.65 21.79
C HIS A 347 -19.33 0.47 23.19
N LYS A 348 -19.15 -0.77 23.65
CA LYS A 348 -18.57 -1.11 24.96
C LYS A 348 -17.04 -1.17 24.93
N PHE A 349 -16.44 -1.38 23.75
CA PHE A 349 -14.99 -1.35 23.52
C PHE A 349 -14.31 -0.13 24.13
N THR A 350 -14.99 1.02 24.14
CA THR A 350 -14.45 2.27 24.69
C THR A 350 -14.18 2.26 26.19
N LYS A 351 -14.70 1.29 26.95
CA LYS A 351 -14.51 1.23 28.41
C LYS A 351 -13.29 0.40 28.85
N HIS A 352 -12.94 -0.65 28.11
CA HIS A 352 -11.95 -1.65 28.56
C HIS A 352 -10.64 -1.67 27.75
N TYR A 353 -10.51 -0.77 26.76
CA TYR A 353 -9.34 -0.80 25.87
C TYR A 353 -8.00 -0.48 26.57
N LYS A 354 -8.02 0.30 27.67
CA LYS A 354 -6.79 0.62 28.43
C LYS A 354 -6.21 -0.63 29.09
N GLU A 355 -7.06 -1.40 29.77
CA GLU A 355 -6.68 -2.66 30.41
C GLU A 355 -6.13 -3.67 29.39
N MET A 356 -6.77 -3.77 28.22
CA MET A 356 -6.27 -4.64 27.13
C MET A 356 -4.93 -4.15 26.57
N LEU A 357 -4.77 -2.84 26.38
CA LEU A 357 -3.51 -2.26 25.90
C LEU A 357 -2.37 -2.55 26.88
N ASP A 358 -2.59 -2.30 28.17
CA ASP A 358 -1.64 -2.60 29.23
C ASP A 358 -1.30 -4.09 29.28
N GLN A 359 -2.31 -4.97 29.18
CA GLN A 359 -2.11 -6.41 29.16
C GLN A 359 -1.23 -6.86 27.99
N TYR A 360 -1.46 -6.34 26.77
CA TYR A 360 -0.68 -6.74 25.60
C TYR A 360 0.74 -6.17 25.63
N LEU A 361 0.92 -4.92 26.08
CA LEU A 361 2.24 -4.33 26.26
C LEU A 361 3.06 -5.07 27.32
N SER A 362 2.46 -5.36 28.48
CA SER A 362 3.10 -6.16 29.53
C SER A 362 3.42 -7.58 29.06
N GLY A 363 2.54 -8.18 28.24
CA GLY A 363 2.78 -9.49 27.62
C GLY A 363 4.04 -9.49 26.76
N ILE A 364 4.16 -8.53 25.83
CA ILE A 364 5.36 -8.40 24.98
C ILE A 364 6.60 -8.17 25.85
N GLN A 365 6.53 -7.29 26.84
CA GLN A 365 7.65 -6.99 27.72
C GLN A 365 8.13 -8.24 28.48
N TYR A 366 7.20 -9.00 29.07
CA TYR A 366 7.51 -10.22 29.82
C TYR A 366 8.22 -11.27 28.97
N TYR A 367 7.68 -11.56 27.78
CA TYR A 367 8.28 -12.53 26.86
C TYR A 367 9.50 -11.99 26.11
N THR A 368 9.86 -10.72 26.29
CA THR A 368 11.13 -10.17 25.81
C THR A 368 12.22 -10.33 26.87
N SER A 369 11.96 -9.97 28.13
CA SER A 369 12.97 -9.97 29.20
C SER A 369 13.39 -11.36 29.69
N ASN A 370 12.53 -12.38 29.56
CA ASN A 370 12.86 -13.75 30.02
C ASN A 370 13.75 -14.55 29.06
N HIS A 371 14.15 -13.98 27.91
CA HIS A 371 15.06 -14.63 26.96
C HIS A 371 16.55 -14.38 27.28
N ASP A 372 16.88 -13.43 28.16
CA ASP A 372 18.27 -13.10 28.52
C ASP A 372 18.80 -13.96 29.67
N GLU A 373 17.93 -14.64 30.44
CA GLU A 373 18.32 -15.48 31.58
C GLU A 373 18.40 -16.99 31.20
N GLY A 374 19.52 -17.39 30.60
CA GLY A 374 20.28 -18.55 31.10
C GLY A 374 19.77 -20.00 30.96
N HIS A 375 18.72 -20.34 30.20
CA HIS A 375 18.39 -21.76 29.92
C HIS A 375 18.25 -22.06 28.43
N ALA A 376 19.26 -22.76 27.89
CA ALA A 376 19.51 -22.95 26.46
C ALA A 376 18.69 -24.08 25.78
N GLU A 377 17.52 -24.48 26.29
CA GLU A 377 16.75 -25.61 25.72
C GLU A 377 15.36 -25.27 25.16
N SER A 378 14.90 -24.01 25.14
CA SER A 378 13.72 -23.61 24.34
C SER A 378 13.81 -22.17 23.83
N LYS A 379 14.63 -21.93 22.80
CA LYS A 379 14.77 -20.59 22.20
C LYS A 379 13.51 -20.08 21.48
N ASP A 380 12.49 -20.91 21.30
CA ASP A 380 11.34 -20.66 20.43
C ASP A 380 10.02 -20.35 21.17
N ASP A 381 9.88 -20.78 22.42
CA ASP A 381 8.58 -20.78 23.15
C ASP A 381 7.98 -19.37 23.38
N GLY A 382 8.81 -18.33 23.41
CA GLY A 382 8.37 -16.94 23.60
C GLY A 382 8.03 -16.19 22.32
N ILE A 383 8.54 -16.61 21.16
CA ILE A 383 8.38 -15.88 19.89
C ILE A 383 6.93 -15.89 19.42
N GLU A 384 6.30 -17.07 19.39
CA GLU A 384 4.89 -17.23 19.00
C GLU A 384 3.94 -16.45 19.93
N THR A 385 4.27 -16.37 21.22
CA THR A 385 3.50 -15.59 22.17
C THR A 385 3.67 -14.07 21.94
N ARG A 386 4.87 -13.62 21.56
CA ARG A 386 5.11 -12.23 21.15
C ARG A 386 4.36 -11.89 19.86
N LYS A 387 4.36 -12.77 18.85
CA LYS A 387 3.54 -12.63 17.63
C LYS A 387 2.07 -12.46 17.98
N PHE A 388 1.55 -13.30 18.87
CA PHE A 388 0.16 -13.21 19.33
C PHE A 388 -0.16 -11.84 19.94
N PHE A 389 0.66 -11.33 20.87
CA PHE A 389 0.42 -10.03 21.51
C PHE A 389 0.61 -8.85 20.55
N LEU A 390 1.62 -8.89 19.67
CA LEU A 390 1.81 -7.86 18.63
C LEU A 390 0.64 -7.83 17.65
N ASN A 391 0.13 -9.00 17.26
CA ASN A 391 -1.06 -9.09 16.42
C ASN A 391 -2.29 -8.52 17.14
N CYS A 392 -2.48 -8.83 18.42
CA CYS A 392 -3.52 -8.22 19.25
C CYS A 392 -3.39 -6.69 19.31
N LEU A 393 -2.16 -6.15 19.40
CA LEU A 393 -1.92 -4.71 19.33
C LEU A 393 -2.28 -4.12 17.97
N CYS A 394 -1.90 -4.77 16.86
CA CYS A 394 -2.27 -4.32 15.50
C CYS A 394 -3.79 -4.21 15.35
N LEU A 395 -4.51 -5.25 15.78
CA LEU A 395 -5.98 -5.26 15.76
C LEU A 395 -6.55 -4.18 16.68
N LEU A 396 -6.09 -4.08 17.93
CA LEU A 396 -6.59 -3.12 18.91
C LEU A 396 -6.41 -1.67 18.43
N LEU A 397 -5.19 -1.33 18.03
CA LEU A 397 -4.82 0.01 17.56
C LEU A 397 -5.53 0.35 16.25
N GLY A 398 -5.63 -0.61 15.33
CA GLY A 398 -6.29 -0.43 14.04
C GLY A 398 -7.80 -0.22 14.11
N ARG A 399 -8.45 -0.51 15.24
CA ARG A 399 -9.88 -0.25 15.45
C ARG A 399 -10.21 1.19 15.83
N PHE A 400 -9.26 1.92 16.40
CA PHE A 400 -9.54 3.28 16.86
C PHE A 400 -9.80 4.21 15.68
N ASP A 401 -10.77 5.12 15.85
CA ASP A 401 -10.90 6.26 14.94
C ASP A 401 -9.67 7.17 15.07
N GLY A 402 -9.42 8.02 14.05
CA GLY A 402 -8.21 8.85 14.02
C GLY A 402 -8.00 9.70 15.28
N LYS A 403 -9.07 10.31 15.81
CA LYS A 403 -8.99 11.17 17.01
C LYS A 403 -8.67 10.38 18.27
N LYS A 404 -9.25 9.18 18.41
CA LYS A 404 -9.01 8.31 19.56
C LYS A 404 -7.63 7.66 19.48
N PHE A 405 -7.19 7.27 18.28
CA PHE A 405 -5.85 6.77 18.02
C PHE A 405 -4.80 7.81 18.43
N GLU A 406 -4.95 9.07 17.98
CA GLU A 406 -4.07 10.18 18.37
C GLU A 406 -3.97 10.37 19.88
N ARG A 407 -5.10 10.31 20.60
CA ARG A 407 -5.10 10.42 22.06
C ARG A 407 -4.33 9.28 22.73
N ILE A 408 -4.45 8.06 22.21
CA ILE A 408 -3.78 6.88 22.77
C ILE A 408 -2.28 6.95 22.49
N VAL A 409 -1.88 7.34 21.28
CA VAL A 409 -0.47 7.60 20.95
C VAL A 409 0.09 8.73 21.83
N ALA A 410 -0.71 9.78 22.10
CA ALA A 410 -0.30 10.84 23.02
C ALA A 410 -0.01 10.33 24.44
N GLU A 411 -0.85 9.44 24.96
CA GLU A 411 -0.80 8.92 26.34
C GLU A 411 0.25 7.78 26.49
N TYR A 412 0.25 6.80 25.59
CA TYR A 412 1.06 5.57 25.68
C TYR A 412 2.24 5.51 24.70
N GLY A 413 2.34 6.46 23.76
CA GLY A 413 3.27 6.39 22.63
C GLY A 413 4.73 6.22 23.02
N LYS A 414 5.18 6.87 24.10
CA LYS A 414 6.57 6.74 24.59
C LYS A 414 6.88 5.33 25.13
N GLN A 415 5.96 4.75 25.89
CA GLN A 415 6.12 3.39 26.43
C GLN A 415 6.07 2.37 25.28
N MET A 416 5.09 2.55 24.38
CA MET A 416 4.92 1.71 23.21
C MET A 416 6.14 1.79 22.29
N SER A 417 6.66 2.99 21.98
CA SER A 417 7.82 3.16 21.11
C SER A 417 9.06 2.50 21.68
N HIS A 418 9.33 2.67 22.98
CA HIS A 418 10.49 2.04 23.63
C HIS A 418 10.41 0.51 23.56
N LEU A 419 9.23 -0.05 23.88
CA LEU A 419 9.02 -1.48 23.84
C LEU A 419 9.14 -2.03 22.41
N LEU A 420 8.48 -1.40 21.44
CA LEU A 420 8.49 -1.83 20.04
C LEU A 420 9.87 -1.70 19.40
N LEU A 421 10.65 -0.66 19.73
CA LEU A 421 12.01 -0.50 19.21
C LEU A 421 12.91 -1.68 19.56
N SER A 422 12.78 -2.22 20.78
CA SER A 422 13.52 -3.43 21.19
C SER A 422 13.16 -4.65 20.35
N GLN A 423 11.93 -4.74 19.84
CA GLN A 423 11.46 -5.88 19.04
C GLN A 423 12.00 -5.87 17.61
N LEU A 424 12.50 -4.74 17.09
CA LEU A 424 13.11 -4.67 15.77
C LEU A 424 14.42 -5.47 15.67
N HIS A 425 15.07 -5.76 16.79
CA HIS A 425 16.27 -6.60 16.86
C HIS A 425 15.92 -8.10 16.92
N CYS A 426 14.64 -8.47 16.85
CA CYS A 426 14.24 -9.87 16.76
C CYS A 426 14.72 -10.49 15.44
N ASN A 427 14.94 -11.81 15.42
CA ASN A 427 15.29 -12.54 14.19
C ASN A 427 14.07 -13.02 13.40
N ASP A 428 12.87 -12.81 13.92
CA ASP A 428 11.63 -13.28 13.30
C ASP A 428 10.96 -12.17 12.48
N ASP A 429 10.75 -12.44 11.19
CA ASP A 429 10.24 -11.46 10.23
C ASP A 429 8.79 -11.04 10.52
N ASP A 430 7.93 -11.94 11.03
CA ASP A 430 6.53 -11.61 11.35
C ASP A 430 6.45 -10.64 12.55
N VAL A 431 7.34 -10.80 13.54
CA VAL A 431 7.49 -9.87 14.66
C VAL A 431 7.93 -8.49 14.16
N ILE A 432 8.97 -8.44 13.33
CA ILE A 432 9.49 -7.19 12.76
C ILE A 432 8.42 -6.49 11.94
N ASP A 433 7.75 -7.21 11.04
CA ASP A 433 6.72 -6.68 10.14
C ASP A 433 5.51 -6.12 10.91
N GLY A 434 5.08 -6.78 11.97
CA GLY A 434 4.05 -6.27 12.88
C GLY A 434 4.46 -4.96 13.57
N VAL A 435 5.70 -4.89 14.05
CA VAL A 435 6.27 -3.69 14.69
C VAL A 435 6.38 -2.52 13.70
N VAL A 436 6.94 -2.78 12.52
CA VAL A 436 7.04 -1.78 11.45
C VAL A 436 5.66 -1.29 11.06
N SER A 437 4.67 -2.16 10.92
CA SER A 437 3.28 -1.77 10.61
C SER A 437 2.67 -0.84 11.67
N ILE A 438 2.93 -1.09 12.96
CA ILE A 438 2.50 -0.18 14.03
C ILE A 438 3.22 1.17 13.91
N PHE A 439 4.53 1.18 13.69
CA PHE A 439 5.28 2.43 13.49
C PHE A 439 4.79 3.19 12.26
N LYS A 440 4.52 2.52 11.13
CA LYS A 440 3.91 3.13 9.94
C LYS A 440 2.59 3.82 10.29
N ALA A 441 1.71 3.17 11.05
CA ALA A 441 0.43 3.76 11.45
C ALA A 441 0.58 4.96 12.40
N VAL A 442 1.56 4.91 13.31
CA VAL A 442 1.86 6.01 14.25
C VAL A 442 2.49 7.20 13.53
N ILE A 443 3.38 6.94 12.57
CA ILE A 443 4.15 7.97 11.86
C ILE A 443 3.34 8.59 10.70
N PHE A 444 2.71 7.77 9.86
CA PHE A 444 2.05 8.23 8.62
C PHE A 444 0.60 8.67 8.80
N LYS A 445 0.27 9.30 9.95
CA LYS A 445 -1.07 9.77 10.34
C LYS A 445 -1.98 10.00 9.11
N PRO A 446 -3.10 9.26 8.95
CA PRO A 446 -4.02 9.53 7.85
C PRO A 446 -4.57 10.95 8.00
N LYS A 447 -4.31 11.82 7.02
CA LYS A 447 -4.76 13.22 6.96
C LYS A 447 -6.30 13.29 6.87
N HIS A 448 -7.00 13.04 7.98
CA HIS A 448 -8.46 13.17 8.07
C HIS A 448 -8.93 14.43 8.80
N SER A 449 -8.03 15.35 9.15
CA SER A 449 -8.41 16.69 9.60
C SER A 449 -7.53 17.76 8.98
N SER A 450 -8.05 18.39 7.94
CA SER A 450 -7.69 19.77 7.61
C SER A 450 -8.05 20.65 8.81
N GLY A 451 -7.02 21.10 9.54
CA GLY A 451 -7.11 22.19 10.50
C GLY A 451 -7.23 21.79 11.97
N SER A 452 -6.09 21.56 12.66
CA SER A 452 -5.78 22.27 13.91
C SER A 452 -4.41 21.89 14.49
N SER A 453 -3.66 22.95 14.86
CA SER A 453 -2.56 23.04 15.83
C SER A 453 -1.19 22.39 15.57
N VAL A 454 -0.19 23.30 15.58
CA VAL A 454 1.28 23.16 15.63
C VAL A 454 1.82 22.27 16.79
N THR A 455 0.97 21.68 17.62
CA THR A 455 1.39 20.82 18.74
C THR A 455 1.57 19.34 18.36
N ASP A 456 1.18 18.95 17.15
CA ASP A 456 1.11 17.54 16.69
C ASP A 456 2.45 16.91 16.24
N THR A 457 3.51 17.70 16.11
CA THR A 457 4.85 17.26 15.67
C THR A 457 5.70 16.67 16.81
N LYS A 458 5.43 17.03 18.07
CA LYS A 458 6.34 16.74 19.21
C LYS A 458 6.59 15.26 19.53
N GLN A 459 5.69 14.35 19.15
CA GLN A 459 5.91 12.91 19.35
C GLN A 459 6.54 12.24 18.13
N MET A 460 6.28 12.75 16.92
CA MET A 460 6.94 12.31 15.69
C MET A 460 8.44 12.62 15.78
N ASP A 461 8.79 13.79 16.33
CA ASP A 461 10.16 14.23 16.58
C ASP A 461 10.92 13.34 17.59
N ALA A 462 10.23 12.56 18.42
CA ALA A 462 10.87 11.74 19.45
C ALA A 462 11.21 10.32 18.97
N VAL A 463 10.43 9.77 18.04
CA VAL A 463 10.61 8.38 17.55
C VAL A 463 11.53 8.33 16.35
N VAL A 464 11.43 9.30 15.43
CA VAL A 464 12.25 9.31 14.20
C VAL A 464 13.75 9.32 14.49
N PRO A 465 14.29 10.10 15.46
CA PRO A 465 15.71 10.01 15.82
C PRO A 465 16.13 8.62 16.31
N LEU A 466 15.25 7.94 17.07
CA LEU A 466 15.52 6.57 17.54
C LEU A 466 15.59 5.57 16.38
N LEU A 467 14.72 5.72 15.38
CA LEU A 467 14.76 4.90 14.17
C LEU A 467 16.02 5.19 13.33
N LEU A 468 16.42 6.45 13.23
CA LEU A 468 17.66 6.84 12.53
C LEU A 468 18.91 6.28 13.21
N HIS A 469 18.91 6.14 14.54
CA HIS A 469 20.01 5.48 15.25
C HIS A 469 20.14 3.98 14.93
N LEU A 470 19.05 3.31 14.55
CA LEU A 470 19.13 1.91 14.11
C LEU A 470 19.86 1.76 12.77
N LEU A 471 20.03 2.82 11.98
CA LEU A 471 20.87 2.81 10.79
C LEU A 471 22.37 2.87 11.11
N ASP A 472 22.76 3.08 12.36
CA ASP A 472 24.17 3.18 12.76
C ASP A 472 24.84 1.79 12.86
N GLU A 473 24.05 0.72 12.91
CA GLU A 473 24.49 -0.69 12.89
C GLU A 473 23.92 -1.42 11.67
N ARG A 474 24.55 -2.53 11.22
CA ARG A 474 24.06 -3.33 10.07
C ARG A 474 23.48 -4.66 10.52
N ASP A 475 22.35 -4.60 11.19
CA ASP A 475 21.66 -5.75 11.77
C ASP A 475 20.27 -5.96 11.14
N GLY A 476 19.44 -6.82 11.75
CA GLY A 476 18.06 -7.03 11.31
C GLY A 476 17.20 -5.77 11.48
N ALA A 477 17.44 -5.01 12.55
CA ALA A 477 16.69 -3.79 12.85
C ALA A 477 16.94 -2.70 11.79
N ALA A 478 18.19 -2.52 11.37
CA ALA A 478 18.55 -1.59 10.29
C ALA A 478 17.78 -1.91 9.01
N ARG A 479 17.78 -3.18 8.58
CA ARG A 479 17.03 -3.61 7.38
C ARG A 479 15.54 -3.34 7.50
N ALA A 480 14.96 -3.54 8.69
CA ALA A 480 13.54 -3.31 8.93
C ALA A 480 13.14 -1.83 8.79
N VAL A 481 14.01 -0.91 9.25
CA VAL A 481 13.69 0.52 9.25
C VAL A 481 14.04 1.25 7.95
N VAL A 482 14.86 0.65 7.07
CA VAL A 482 15.24 1.26 5.78
C VAL A 482 14.02 1.72 4.98
N MET A 483 13.07 0.82 4.73
CA MET A 483 11.84 1.13 3.99
C MET A 483 10.96 2.14 4.73
N LEU A 484 10.87 2.02 6.05
CA LEU A 484 10.07 2.92 6.89
C LEU A 484 10.60 4.37 6.82
N ILE A 485 11.93 4.54 6.88
CA ILE A 485 12.57 5.85 6.81
C ILE A 485 12.47 6.42 5.39
N ALA A 486 12.64 5.60 4.36
CA ALA A 486 12.45 6.02 2.97
C ALA A 486 11.01 6.54 2.71
N GLU A 487 9.98 5.80 3.13
CA GLU A 487 8.58 6.22 3.05
C GLU A 487 8.36 7.53 3.84
N TYR A 488 9.01 7.69 4.99
CA TYR A 488 8.92 8.92 5.79
C TYR A 488 9.56 10.13 5.10
N CYS A 489 10.76 9.99 4.56
CA CYS A 489 11.42 11.03 3.77
C CYS A 489 10.58 11.44 2.55
N CYS A 490 9.79 10.54 1.98
CA CYS A 490 8.89 10.86 0.87
C CYS A 490 7.68 11.69 1.30
N ILE A 491 7.16 11.49 2.52
CA ILE A 491 5.91 12.11 2.99
C ILE A 491 6.17 13.47 3.67
N THR A 492 7.31 13.67 4.32
CA THR A 492 7.59 14.91 5.05
C THR A 492 8.09 16.03 4.14
N ALA A 493 7.58 17.24 4.39
CA ALA A 493 7.93 18.44 3.61
C ALA A 493 9.13 19.23 4.19
N ASP A 494 9.54 18.93 5.43
CA ASP A 494 10.58 19.66 6.16
C ASP A 494 12.01 19.26 5.76
N GLY A 495 12.19 18.07 5.16
CA GLY A 495 13.46 17.58 4.66
C GLY A 495 14.50 17.21 5.73
N HIS A 496 14.22 17.42 7.03
CA HIS A 496 15.17 17.19 8.12
C HIS A 496 15.61 15.72 8.21
N CYS A 497 14.66 14.79 8.09
CA CYS A 497 14.99 13.36 8.11
C CYS A 497 15.90 12.97 6.93
N LEU A 498 15.63 13.49 5.73
CA LEU A 498 16.49 13.26 4.57
C LEU A 498 17.88 13.86 4.80
N GLU A 499 17.99 15.07 5.36
CA GLU A 499 19.28 15.68 5.67
C GLU A 499 20.11 14.79 6.61
N GLU A 500 19.47 14.18 7.60
CA GLU A 500 20.12 13.31 8.58
C GLU A 500 20.53 11.95 7.98
N VAL A 501 19.79 11.44 6.99
CA VAL A 501 20.22 10.30 6.15
C VAL A 501 21.40 10.69 5.26
N LEU A 502 21.36 11.85 4.62
CA LEU A 502 22.46 12.34 3.77
C LEU A 502 23.75 12.60 4.57
N LYS A 503 23.65 13.07 5.82
CA LYS A 503 24.79 13.16 6.75
C LYS A 503 25.42 11.81 7.04
N ARG A 504 24.61 10.76 7.22
CA ARG A 504 25.11 9.38 7.39
C ARG A 504 25.75 8.84 6.11
N LEU A 505 25.20 9.18 4.95
CA LEU A 505 25.78 8.84 3.64
C LEU A 505 27.16 9.49 3.44
N ALA A 506 27.34 10.72 3.91
CA ALA A 506 28.61 11.44 3.87
C ALA A 506 29.56 11.09 5.04
N SER A 507 29.18 10.17 5.93
CA SER A 507 29.94 9.85 7.13
C SER A 507 31.21 9.03 6.84
N GLY A 508 32.22 9.14 7.70
CA GLY A 508 33.41 8.30 7.63
C GLY A 508 33.15 6.81 7.93
N ASN A 509 32.01 6.46 8.52
CA ASN A 509 31.68 5.11 8.94
C ASN A 509 31.05 4.31 7.79
N ALA A 510 31.72 3.24 7.34
CA ALA A 510 31.25 2.40 6.25
C ALA A 510 29.87 1.77 6.49
N ILE A 511 29.52 1.45 7.74
CA ILE A 511 28.21 0.87 8.08
C ILE A 511 27.10 1.90 7.89
N GLN A 512 27.27 3.10 8.47
CA GLN A 512 26.33 4.21 8.33
C GLN A 512 26.12 4.58 6.86
N ARG A 513 27.21 4.63 6.07
CA ARG A 513 27.11 4.92 4.64
C ARG A 513 26.27 3.90 3.89
N ARG A 514 26.50 2.61 4.10
CA ARG A 514 25.74 1.53 3.44
C ARG A 514 24.25 1.58 3.76
N ASN A 515 23.90 1.71 5.04
CA ASN A 515 22.49 1.75 5.44
C ASN A 515 21.79 3.03 4.96
N ALA A 516 22.48 4.17 4.99
CA ALA A 516 21.95 5.40 4.40
C ALA A 516 21.78 5.28 2.89
N PHE A 517 22.70 4.60 2.21
CA PHE A 517 22.59 4.29 0.78
C PHE A 517 21.36 3.43 0.49
N ASP A 518 21.12 2.37 1.28
CA ASP A 518 19.94 1.51 1.16
C ASP A 518 18.64 2.34 1.30
N VAL A 519 18.58 3.29 2.25
CA VAL A 519 17.45 4.24 2.39
C VAL A 519 17.26 5.10 1.15
N ILE A 520 18.33 5.67 0.60
CA ILE A 520 18.26 6.52 -0.60
C ILE A 520 17.84 5.71 -1.83
N SER A 521 18.28 4.45 -1.94
CA SER A 521 17.87 3.53 -3.00
C SER A 521 16.36 3.31 -2.97
N GLU A 522 15.80 2.93 -1.82
CA GLU A 522 14.35 2.76 -1.66
C GLU A 522 13.59 4.07 -1.88
N LEU A 523 14.11 5.19 -1.38
CA LEU A 523 13.50 6.50 -1.60
C LEU A 523 13.40 6.83 -3.09
N ILE A 524 14.46 6.62 -3.88
CA ILE A 524 14.42 6.88 -5.32
C ILE A 524 13.34 6.03 -5.99
N HIS A 525 13.25 4.74 -5.67
CA HIS A 525 12.22 3.86 -6.21
C HIS A 525 10.80 4.36 -5.90
N ILE A 526 10.52 4.76 -4.66
CA ILE A 526 9.23 5.32 -4.25
C ILE A 526 8.92 6.60 -5.04
N LEU A 527 9.93 7.45 -5.26
CA LEU A 527 9.77 8.73 -5.96
C LEU A 527 9.59 8.58 -7.48
N THR A 528 10.23 7.58 -8.09
CA THR A 528 10.03 7.27 -9.52
C THR A 528 8.57 6.91 -9.79
N ASP A 529 7.92 6.18 -8.88
CA ASP A 529 6.50 5.81 -8.99
C ASP A 529 5.54 6.98 -8.68
N ALA A 530 6.01 8.01 -7.98
CA ALA A 530 5.21 9.13 -7.47
C ALA A 530 5.71 10.52 -7.93
N ALA A 531 6.16 10.62 -9.18
CA ALA A 531 6.96 11.71 -9.76
C ALA A 531 6.46 13.18 -9.62
N HIS A 532 5.27 13.44 -9.05
CA HIS A 532 4.67 14.78 -8.95
C HIS A 532 4.70 15.41 -7.54
N ILE A 533 5.28 14.74 -6.53
CA ILE A 533 5.11 15.16 -5.11
C ILE A 533 6.33 15.92 -4.55
N VAL A 534 7.53 15.72 -5.10
CA VAL A 534 8.77 16.19 -4.46
C VAL A 534 9.36 17.44 -5.13
N SER A 535 9.95 18.30 -4.29
CA SER A 535 10.56 19.56 -4.71
C SER A 535 11.88 19.36 -5.48
N HIS A 536 12.17 20.27 -6.40
CA HIS A 536 13.41 20.27 -7.19
C HIS A 536 14.68 20.32 -6.31
N SER A 537 14.65 21.03 -5.17
CA SER A 537 15.81 21.12 -4.27
C SER A 537 16.12 19.79 -3.58
N THR A 538 15.11 18.99 -3.24
CA THR A 538 15.27 17.65 -2.67
C THR A 538 16.00 16.73 -3.66
N TRP A 539 15.57 16.72 -4.92
CA TRP A 539 16.21 15.94 -5.98
C TRP A 539 17.65 16.37 -6.22
N GLN A 540 17.93 17.67 -6.26
CA GLN A 540 19.29 18.18 -6.39
C GLN A 540 20.19 17.73 -5.23
N ASN A 541 19.68 17.75 -4.00
CA ASN A 541 20.46 17.32 -2.83
C ASN A 541 20.79 15.83 -2.86
N ILE A 542 19.82 14.99 -3.25
CA ILE A 542 20.02 13.54 -3.42
C ILE A 542 21.07 13.29 -4.52
N ALA A 543 20.90 13.92 -5.68
CA ALA A 543 21.82 13.80 -6.81
C ALA A 543 23.26 14.19 -6.43
N ASN A 544 23.43 15.34 -5.77
CA ASN A 544 24.75 15.83 -5.36
C ASN A 544 25.46 14.86 -4.41
N ASN A 545 24.75 14.29 -3.42
CA ASN A 545 25.35 13.35 -2.48
C ASN A 545 25.65 12.00 -3.13
N LEU A 546 24.79 11.50 -4.02
CA LEU A 546 25.07 10.27 -4.77
C LEU A 546 26.26 10.42 -5.70
N LEU A 547 26.44 11.58 -6.34
CA LEU A 547 27.63 11.85 -7.16
C LEU A 547 28.93 11.78 -6.33
N LEU A 548 28.91 12.20 -5.06
CA LEU A 548 30.05 12.03 -4.16
C LEU A 548 30.35 10.56 -3.86
N CYS A 549 29.34 9.69 -3.83
CA CYS A 549 29.52 8.25 -3.61
C CYS A 549 30.27 7.54 -4.74
N LEU A 550 30.42 8.14 -5.92
CA LEU A 550 31.30 7.62 -6.98
C LEU A 550 32.78 7.61 -6.55
N GLY A 551 33.15 8.42 -5.55
CA GLY A 551 34.46 8.42 -4.92
C GLY A 551 34.59 7.58 -3.65
N ASP A 552 33.59 6.77 -3.30
CA ASP A 552 33.63 5.95 -2.07
C ASP A 552 34.82 4.96 -2.11
N GLU A 553 35.36 4.66 -0.93
CA GLU A 553 36.36 3.60 -0.76
C GLU A 553 35.82 2.23 -1.20
N GLU A 554 34.53 1.98 -0.96
CA GLU A 554 33.91 0.71 -1.26
C GLU A 554 33.46 0.61 -2.73
N THR A 555 33.92 -0.44 -3.41
CA THR A 555 33.56 -0.74 -4.81
C THR A 555 32.07 -1.01 -4.98
N ALA A 556 31.44 -1.73 -4.04
CA ALA A 556 30.02 -2.06 -4.09
C ALA A 556 29.14 -0.79 -4.08
N THR A 557 29.47 0.19 -3.22
CA THR A 557 28.77 1.48 -3.18
C THR A 557 28.91 2.21 -4.52
N ARG A 558 30.12 2.28 -5.09
CA ARG A 558 30.35 2.92 -6.41
C ARG A 558 29.54 2.26 -7.53
N GLU A 559 29.49 0.93 -7.55
CA GLU A 559 28.73 0.17 -8.54
C GLU A 559 27.22 0.41 -8.40
N GLN A 560 26.70 0.38 -7.17
CA GLN A 560 25.30 0.65 -6.89
C GLN A 560 24.92 2.10 -7.20
N THR A 561 25.76 3.09 -6.86
CA THR A 561 25.57 4.49 -7.24
C THR A 561 25.42 4.62 -8.75
N SER A 562 26.28 3.94 -9.51
CA SER A 562 26.24 3.94 -10.97
C SER A 562 24.97 3.29 -11.54
N ASN A 563 24.28 2.44 -10.76
CA ASN A 563 22.96 1.88 -11.11
C ASN A 563 21.78 2.79 -10.72
N LEU A 564 21.92 3.62 -9.69
CA LEU A 564 20.86 4.52 -9.22
C LEU A 564 20.80 5.85 -9.99
N LEU A 565 21.95 6.43 -10.36
CA LEU A 565 22.01 7.71 -11.09
C LEU A 565 21.12 7.77 -12.34
N PRO A 566 20.99 6.70 -13.16
CA PRO A 566 20.10 6.71 -14.33
C PRO A 566 18.61 6.90 -14.00
N LEU A 567 18.17 6.58 -12.77
CA LEU A 567 16.78 6.72 -12.32
C LEU A 567 16.41 8.16 -11.94
N ILE A 568 17.41 9.04 -11.78
CA ILE A 568 17.23 10.46 -11.49
C ILE A 568 17.12 11.23 -12.81
N ASP A 569 16.36 12.33 -12.81
CA ASP A 569 16.31 13.22 -13.97
C ASP A 569 17.73 13.68 -14.37
N PRO A 570 18.13 13.48 -15.65
CA PRO A 570 19.47 13.81 -16.13
C PRO A 570 19.93 15.24 -15.86
N SER A 571 19.01 16.21 -15.77
CA SER A 571 19.33 17.62 -15.47
C SER A 571 20.09 17.82 -14.16
N PHE A 572 19.82 16.98 -13.15
CA PHE A 572 20.48 17.07 -11.84
C PHE A 572 21.86 16.42 -11.81
N VAL A 573 22.09 15.40 -12.65
CA VAL A 573 23.25 14.50 -12.54
C VAL A 573 24.26 14.70 -13.66
N LEU A 574 23.80 14.88 -14.90
CA LEU A 574 24.64 14.80 -16.09
C LEU A 574 25.72 15.91 -16.15
N PRO A 575 25.41 17.20 -15.92
CA PRO A 575 26.44 18.25 -15.98
C PRO A 575 27.55 18.09 -14.92
N ALA A 576 27.21 17.56 -13.75
CA ALA A 576 28.18 17.26 -12.70
C ALA A 576 28.99 16.00 -13.02
N LEU A 577 28.35 14.98 -13.60
CA LEU A 577 29.00 13.73 -13.99
C LEU A 577 30.04 13.94 -15.11
N VAL A 578 29.74 14.79 -16.10
CA VAL A 578 30.71 15.18 -17.14
C VAL A 578 31.96 15.79 -16.50
N ARG A 579 31.81 16.67 -15.50
CA ARG A 579 32.94 17.24 -14.74
C ARG A 579 33.75 16.18 -14.00
N LEU A 580 33.10 15.17 -13.43
CA LEU A 580 33.78 14.08 -12.72
C LEU A 580 34.56 13.17 -13.67
N VAL A 581 34.06 12.89 -14.88
CA VAL A 581 34.79 12.13 -15.91
C VAL A 581 36.06 12.86 -16.36
N CYS A 582 36.01 14.19 -16.38
CA CYS A 582 37.15 15.05 -16.68
C CYS A 582 38.13 15.22 -15.50
N SER A 583 37.78 14.75 -14.29
CA SER A 583 38.63 14.90 -13.12
C SER A 583 39.98 14.17 -13.28
N SER A 584 41.02 14.72 -12.66
CA SER A 584 42.34 14.05 -12.55
C SER A 584 42.40 13.01 -11.43
N ASP A 585 41.33 12.82 -10.67
CA ASP A 585 41.25 11.82 -9.61
C ASP A 585 41.08 10.40 -10.18
N GLU A 586 42.16 9.61 -10.13
CA GLU A 586 42.20 8.23 -10.64
C GLU A 586 41.22 7.28 -9.95
N LYS A 587 40.75 7.60 -8.74
CA LYS A 587 39.81 6.75 -7.99
C LYS A 587 38.37 6.98 -8.43
N ILE A 588 38.01 8.23 -8.70
CA ILE A 588 36.65 8.65 -9.08
C ILE A 588 36.41 8.44 -10.56
N GLN A 589 37.41 8.71 -11.39
CA GLN A 589 37.27 8.78 -12.85
C GLN A 589 36.69 7.51 -13.49
N PRO A 590 37.13 6.27 -13.13
CA PRO A 590 36.56 5.07 -13.72
C PRO A 590 35.08 4.86 -13.37
N ALA A 591 34.71 5.11 -12.11
CA ALA A 591 33.34 5.00 -11.65
C ALA A 591 32.44 6.07 -12.29
N ALA A 592 32.94 7.30 -12.43
CA ALA A 592 32.24 8.38 -13.12
C ALA A 592 32.04 8.07 -14.62
N ALA A 593 33.05 7.49 -15.28
CA ALA A 593 32.96 7.08 -16.68
C ALA A 593 31.91 5.97 -16.88
N GLU A 594 31.89 4.99 -15.98
CA GLU A 594 30.90 3.92 -16.00
C GLU A 594 29.48 4.44 -15.75
N ALA A 595 29.28 5.25 -14.70
CA ALA A 595 28.01 5.90 -14.41
C ALA A 595 27.51 6.75 -15.59
N PHE A 596 28.43 7.51 -16.22
CA PHE A 596 28.12 8.34 -17.38
C PHE A 596 27.55 7.51 -18.53
N VAL A 597 28.24 6.42 -18.87
CA VAL A 597 27.79 5.51 -19.93
C VAL A 597 26.44 4.87 -19.56
N ARG A 598 26.22 4.50 -18.29
CA ARG A 598 24.93 3.94 -17.83
C ARG A 598 23.77 4.93 -17.92
N VAL A 599 23.97 6.21 -17.56
CA VAL A 599 22.95 7.27 -17.69
C VAL A 599 22.55 7.44 -19.16
N LEU A 600 23.53 7.53 -20.06
CA LEU A 600 23.24 7.66 -21.50
C LEU A 600 22.58 6.40 -22.09
N LYS A 601 22.95 5.20 -21.61
CA LYS A 601 22.31 3.93 -21.99
C LYS A 601 20.84 3.89 -21.59
N HIS A 602 20.51 4.37 -20.38
CA HIS A 602 19.13 4.36 -19.87
C HIS A 602 18.22 5.36 -20.60
N HIS A 603 18.74 6.54 -20.94
CA HIS A 603 17.98 7.59 -21.65
C HIS A 603 18.28 7.62 -23.15
N ASN A 604 18.56 6.47 -23.77
CA ASN A 604 18.99 6.36 -25.17
C ASN A 604 17.95 6.73 -26.25
N GLN A 605 16.75 7.17 -25.85
CA GLN A 605 15.68 7.64 -26.73
C GLN A 605 15.33 9.12 -26.50
N LYS A 606 15.99 9.81 -25.57
CA LYS A 606 15.69 11.20 -25.21
C LYS A 606 16.74 12.14 -25.82
N PRO A 607 16.45 12.82 -26.93
CA PRO A 607 17.41 13.72 -27.58
C PRO A 607 17.84 14.89 -26.67
N GLU A 608 16.98 15.32 -25.75
CA GLU A 608 17.25 16.40 -24.80
C GLU A 608 18.45 16.09 -23.90
N VAL A 609 18.67 14.82 -23.57
CA VAL A 609 19.81 14.38 -22.74
C VAL A 609 21.13 14.50 -23.49
N VAL A 610 21.13 14.19 -24.80
CA VAL A 610 22.31 14.34 -25.65
C VAL A 610 22.62 15.82 -25.89
N ILE A 611 21.59 16.66 -26.09
CA ILE A 611 21.77 18.11 -26.20
C ILE A 611 22.36 18.68 -24.91
N MET A 612 21.84 18.27 -23.74
CA MET A 612 22.38 18.68 -22.44
C MET A 612 23.85 18.24 -22.23
N LEU A 613 24.24 17.07 -22.74
CA LEU A 613 25.64 16.64 -22.76
C LEU A 613 26.50 17.58 -23.61
N LEU A 614 26.05 17.93 -24.81
CA LEU A 614 26.75 18.85 -25.70
C LEU A 614 26.89 20.23 -25.06
N ASP A 615 25.84 20.74 -24.44
CA ASP A 615 25.87 22.01 -23.70
C ASP A 615 26.87 21.95 -22.53
N SER A 616 26.87 20.85 -21.78
CA SER A 616 27.80 20.64 -20.67
C SER A 616 29.25 20.62 -21.12
N LEU A 617 29.56 19.95 -22.24
CA LEU A 617 30.89 19.93 -22.84
C LEU A 617 31.30 21.29 -23.39
N SER A 618 30.36 22.01 -24.02
CA SER A 618 30.60 23.34 -24.57
C SER A 618 30.93 24.35 -23.45
N ASN A 619 30.19 24.29 -22.35
CA ASN A 619 30.44 25.11 -21.16
C ASN A 619 31.81 24.81 -20.53
N LEU A 620 32.26 23.55 -20.54
CA LEU A 620 33.60 23.18 -20.08
C LEU A 620 34.69 23.75 -20.96
N SER A 621 34.53 23.69 -22.29
CA SER A 621 35.48 24.28 -23.22
C SER A 621 35.57 25.81 -23.10
N GLN A 622 34.45 26.49 -22.82
CA GLN A 622 34.41 27.94 -22.67
C GLN A 622 34.99 28.41 -21.33
N GLY A 623 34.68 27.72 -20.22
CA GLY A 623 35.17 28.08 -18.89
C GLY A 623 36.70 27.96 -18.73
N LEU A 624 37.35 27.11 -19.54
CA LEU A 624 38.81 27.02 -19.61
C LEU A 624 39.43 28.20 -20.36
N ALA A 625 38.81 28.63 -21.47
CA ALA A 625 39.29 29.75 -22.28
C ALA A 625 39.32 31.07 -21.48
N ASP A 626 38.36 31.27 -20.56
CA ASP A 626 38.31 32.45 -19.70
C ASP A 626 39.36 32.41 -18.57
N ALA A 627 39.71 31.22 -18.06
CA ALA A 627 40.72 31.02 -17.02
C ALA A 627 42.17 31.13 -17.55
N GLU A 628 42.40 30.76 -18.81
CA GLU A 628 43.70 30.84 -19.49
C GLU A 628 44.18 32.28 -19.74
N THR A 629 43.31 33.29 -19.59
CA THR A 629 43.70 34.71 -19.67
C THR A 629 44.57 35.18 -18.48
N GLY A 630 44.83 34.33 -17.47
CA GLY A 630 45.50 34.71 -16.22
C GLY A 630 46.84 34.04 -15.86
N ALA A 631 47.26 32.92 -16.47
CA ALA A 631 48.51 32.26 -16.07
C ALA A 631 49.12 31.35 -17.16
N HIS A 632 50.45 31.30 -17.16
CA HIS A 632 51.34 30.63 -18.11
C HIS A 632 50.91 29.23 -18.58
N THR A 633 51.06 29.04 -19.90
CA THR A 633 51.07 27.78 -20.67
C THR A 633 51.60 26.57 -19.89
N VAL A 634 50.70 25.65 -19.57
CA VAL A 634 51.00 24.23 -19.41
C VAL A 634 50.29 23.51 -20.55
N GLU A 635 51.06 22.87 -21.43
CA GLU A 635 50.58 21.90 -22.42
C GLU A 635 49.70 20.85 -21.71
N GLY A 636 48.38 20.98 -21.83
CA GLY A 636 47.43 20.05 -21.19
C GLY A 636 45.95 20.38 -21.33
N SER A 637 45.54 21.58 -21.76
CA SER A 637 44.15 22.04 -21.64
C SER A 637 43.11 21.39 -22.57
N ASN A 638 43.52 20.69 -23.63
CA ASN A 638 42.59 19.96 -24.53
C ASN A 638 42.25 18.53 -24.06
N THR A 639 42.83 18.04 -22.96
CA THR A 639 42.73 16.61 -22.58
C THR A 639 41.40 16.21 -21.97
N ASP A 640 40.60 17.16 -21.49
CA ASP A 640 39.46 16.86 -20.62
C ASP A 640 38.18 16.54 -21.40
N CYS A 641 37.85 17.33 -22.44
CA CYS A 641 36.76 16.99 -23.35
C CYS A 641 37.02 15.67 -24.08
N ASP A 642 38.29 15.37 -24.40
CA ASP A 642 38.68 14.14 -25.08
C ASP A 642 38.43 12.89 -24.25
N ARG A 643 38.45 12.98 -22.91
CA ARG A 643 38.11 11.86 -22.03
C ARG A 643 36.65 11.47 -22.16
N VAL A 644 35.75 12.45 -22.20
CA VAL A 644 34.30 12.21 -22.35
C VAL A 644 33.99 11.71 -23.75
N LEU A 645 34.59 12.32 -24.78
CA LEU A 645 34.39 11.93 -26.18
C LEU A 645 34.84 10.48 -26.47
N ARG A 646 35.88 9.98 -25.79
CA ARG A 646 36.31 8.57 -25.89
C ARG A 646 35.26 7.55 -25.43
N LEU A 647 34.31 7.94 -24.59
CA LEU A 647 33.24 7.06 -24.10
C LEU A 647 32.04 6.98 -25.06
N ILE A 648 31.92 7.95 -25.99
CA ILE A 648 30.80 8.04 -26.93
C ILE A 648 30.71 6.83 -27.87
N PRO A 649 31.82 6.30 -28.44
CA PRO A 649 31.76 5.07 -29.25
C PRO A 649 31.31 3.82 -28.48
N GLU A 650 31.47 3.80 -27.14
CA GLU A 650 30.99 2.68 -26.33
C GLU A 650 29.48 2.78 -26.10
N TRP A 651 29.00 3.98 -25.75
CA TRP A 651 27.57 4.25 -25.62
C TRP A 651 26.82 4.05 -26.95
N SER A 652 27.38 4.51 -28.08
CA SER A 652 26.70 4.46 -29.38
C SER A 652 26.32 3.03 -29.80
N LYS A 653 27.10 2.02 -29.41
CA LYS A 653 26.78 0.60 -29.66
C LYS A 653 25.49 0.11 -28.99
N THR A 654 24.94 0.86 -28.03
CA THR A 654 23.74 0.47 -27.28
C THR A 654 22.45 1.15 -27.72
N VAL A 655 22.56 2.15 -28.60
CA VAL A 655 21.40 2.82 -29.18
C VAL A 655 20.78 1.91 -30.24
N ARG A 656 19.48 1.60 -30.10
CA ARG A 656 18.77 0.71 -31.04
C ARG A 656 18.16 1.44 -32.23
N ASP A 657 17.74 2.69 -32.02
CA ASP A 657 17.07 3.48 -33.05
C ASP A 657 17.64 4.90 -33.07
N TRP A 658 18.47 5.17 -34.07
CA TRP A 658 19.15 6.45 -34.26
C TRP A 658 18.23 7.55 -34.81
N ASN A 659 17.06 7.19 -35.36
CA ASN A 659 16.17 8.17 -36.01
C ASN A 659 15.65 9.23 -35.03
N PHE A 660 15.44 8.85 -33.76
CA PHE A 660 14.97 9.76 -32.72
C PHE A 660 16.05 10.74 -32.22
N LEU A 661 17.33 10.36 -32.28
CA LEU A 661 18.43 11.18 -31.77
C LEU A 661 19.07 12.05 -32.85
N ILE A 662 19.28 11.49 -34.04
CA ILE A 662 20.06 12.14 -35.10
C ILE A 662 19.40 13.42 -35.61
N GLY A 663 18.07 13.43 -35.82
CA GLY A 663 17.36 14.61 -36.29
C GLY A 663 17.60 15.84 -35.40
N PRO A 664 17.22 15.78 -34.10
CA PRO A 664 17.46 16.87 -33.15
C PRO A 664 18.94 17.27 -33.00
N MET A 665 19.87 16.31 -33.09
CA MET A 665 21.32 16.61 -33.02
C MET A 665 21.82 17.41 -34.22
N ILE A 666 21.38 17.06 -35.44
CA ILE A 666 21.70 17.80 -36.66
C ILE A 666 21.05 19.19 -36.63
N ASP A 667 19.79 19.28 -36.18
CA ASP A 667 19.11 20.57 -35.99
C ASP A 667 19.87 21.46 -34.99
N ASN A 668 20.35 20.90 -33.88
CA ASN A 668 21.14 21.63 -32.88
C ASN A 668 22.47 22.15 -33.48
N MET A 669 23.14 21.34 -34.31
CA MET A 669 24.35 21.76 -35.01
C MET A 669 24.08 22.89 -36.01
N PHE A 670 22.94 22.87 -36.70
CA PHE A 670 22.55 23.95 -37.60
C PHE A 670 22.14 25.23 -36.85
N ALA A 671 21.59 25.10 -35.65
CA ALA A 671 21.27 26.24 -34.79
C ALA A 671 22.53 26.92 -34.22
N VAL A 672 23.58 26.15 -33.91
CA VAL A 672 24.84 26.67 -33.35
C VAL A 672 26.06 26.14 -34.14
N PRO A 673 26.28 26.62 -35.38
CA PRO A 673 27.26 26.03 -36.30
C PRO A 673 28.72 26.35 -35.95
N SER A 674 28.98 27.33 -35.08
CA SER A 674 30.31 27.66 -34.57
C SER A 674 30.79 26.72 -33.44
N ASN A 675 29.92 25.85 -32.92
CA ASN A 675 30.24 24.97 -31.80
C ASN A 675 31.06 23.74 -32.25
N ALA A 676 32.39 23.83 -32.07
CA ALA A 676 33.32 22.76 -32.41
C ALA A 676 33.10 21.45 -31.62
N THR A 677 32.46 21.51 -30.45
CA THR A 677 32.17 20.32 -29.63
C THR A 677 31.14 19.41 -30.28
N ILE A 678 30.11 19.99 -30.90
CA ILE A 678 29.07 19.23 -31.63
C ILE A 678 29.71 18.50 -32.82
N VAL A 679 30.58 19.20 -33.55
CA VAL A 679 31.35 18.66 -34.67
C VAL A 679 32.21 17.46 -34.23
N ARG A 680 32.97 17.60 -33.12
CA ARG A 680 33.78 16.51 -32.56
C ARG A 680 32.91 15.36 -32.05
N PHE A 681 31.74 15.62 -31.49
CA PHE A 681 30.83 14.57 -31.06
C PHE A 681 30.32 13.74 -32.24
N LEU A 682 29.84 14.40 -33.30
CA LEU A 682 29.30 13.75 -34.49
C LEU A 682 30.35 12.91 -35.22
N SER A 683 31.63 13.31 -35.20
CA SER A 683 32.70 12.52 -35.80
C SER A 683 32.94 11.17 -35.12
N HIS A 684 32.60 11.04 -33.83
CA HIS A 684 32.70 9.77 -33.07
C HIS A 684 31.53 8.81 -33.34
N ILE A 685 30.47 9.28 -34.03
CA ILE A 685 29.28 8.49 -34.37
C ILE A 685 28.99 8.45 -35.89
N ASN A 686 30.02 8.62 -36.72
CA ASN A 686 29.91 8.66 -38.18
C ASN A 686 29.26 7.41 -38.79
N GLU A 687 29.56 6.23 -38.27
CA GLU A 687 28.97 4.97 -38.72
C GLU A 687 27.48 4.91 -38.42
N GLN A 688 27.06 5.44 -37.28
CA GLN A 688 25.67 5.48 -36.83
C GLN A 688 24.86 6.56 -37.57
N LEU A 689 25.50 7.69 -37.94
CA LEU A 689 24.91 8.67 -38.85
C LEU A 689 24.53 8.04 -40.20
N ALA A 690 25.28 7.05 -40.67
CA ALA A 690 24.95 6.31 -41.89
C ALA A 690 23.74 5.37 -41.73
N GLU A 691 23.42 4.91 -40.52
CA GLU A 691 22.25 4.06 -40.27
C GLU A 691 20.93 4.85 -40.42
N ALA A 692 20.95 6.14 -40.09
CA ALA A 692 19.84 7.08 -40.25
C ALA A 692 20.08 8.09 -41.41
N ALA A 693 20.73 7.62 -42.48
CA ALA A 693 21.17 8.47 -43.59
C ALA A 693 20.02 9.23 -44.26
N ASP A 694 18.86 8.63 -44.39
CA ASP A 694 17.65 9.26 -44.93
C ASP A 694 17.23 10.49 -44.09
N VAL A 695 17.25 10.37 -42.77
CA VAL A 695 16.96 11.48 -41.84
C VAL A 695 18.03 12.57 -41.97
N VAL A 696 19.32 12.21 -41.96
CA VAL A 696 20.43 13.17 -42.09
C VAL A 696 20.34 13.94 -43.41
N LEU A 697 20.22 13.23 -44.53
CA LEU A 697 20.14 13.83 -45.86
C LEU A 697 18.89 14.72 -45.99
N HIS A 698 17.75 14.29 -45.42
CA HIS A 698 16.54 15.11 -45.46
C HIS A 698 16.72 16.43 -44.70
N ARG A 699 17.33 16.41 -43.51
CA ARG A 699 17.63 17.62 -42.72
C ARG A 699 18.62 18.53 -43.42
N VAL A 700 19.68 17.98 -44.02
CA VAL A 700 20.65 18.73 -44.84
C VAL A 700 19.96 19.43 -46.00
N LEU A 701 19.10 18.73 -46.74
CA LEU A 701 18.36 19.31 -47.87
C LEU A 701 17.44 20.46 -47.42
N LEU A 702 16.74 20.30 -46.29
CA LEU A 702 15.91 21.37 -45.72
C LEU A 702 16.74 22.60 -45.37
N GLN A 703 17.90 22.43 -44.75
CA GLN A 703 18.79 23.54 -44.40
C GLN A 703 19.35 24.23 -45.65
N MET A 704 19.78 23.47 -46.66
CA MET A 704 20.29 24.03 -47.93
C MET A 704 19.21 24.79 -48.72
N LYS A 705 17.95 24.34 -48.66
CA LYS A 705 16.81 25.08 -49.23
C LYS A 705 16.57 26.42 -48.53
N GLY A 706 16.69 26.45 -47.20
CA GLY A 706 16.57 27.69 -46.42
C GLY A 706 17.66 28.72 -46.74
N GLN A 707 18.89 28.26 -47.00
CA GLN A 707 20.04 29.13 -47.30
C GLN A 707 19.95 29.88 -48.63
N LYS A 708 19.18 29.37 -49.60
CA LYS A 708 19.05 29.98 -50.94
C LYS A 708 18.35 31.35 -50.91
N VAL A 709 17.66 31.69 -49.82
CA VAL A 709 16.96 32.96 -49.62
C VAL A 709 17.87 34.08 -49.10
N MET A 710 19.04 33.74 -48.53
CA MET A 710 19.91 34.71 -47.84
C MET A 710 21.08 35.26 -48.67
N ILE A 711 21.26 34.81 -49.91
CA ILE A 711 22.30 35.35 -50.80
C ILE A 711 21.77 36.65 -51.42
N ASP A 712 21.71 37.72 -50.62
CA ASP A 712 21.54 39.06 -51.15
C ASP A 712 22.88 39.47 -51.77
N GLU A 713 22.91 39.73 -53.08
CA GLU A 713 24.08 40.28 -53.80
C GLU A 713 24.62 41.55 -53.12
N ALA A 714 23.79 42.24 -52.33
CA ALA A 714 24.16 43.38 -51.50
C ALA A 714 25.22 43.05 -50.42
N PHE A 715 25.22 41.85 -49.82
CA PHE A 715 26.12 41.47 -48.72
C PHE A 715 27.59 41.34 -49.18
N PHE A 716 27.82 40.86 -50.40
CA PHE A 716 29.17 40.77 -50.97
C PHE A 716 29.70 42.13 -51.47
N SER A 717 28.80 43.02 -51.93
CA SER A 717 29.19 44.33 -52.45
C SER A 717 29.78 45.29 -51.39
N GLY A 718 29.36 45.18 -50.12
CA GLY A 718 29.89 46.00 -49.01
C GLY A 718 31.33 45.64 -48.60
N TRP A 719 31.74 44.40 -48.85
CA TRP A 719 33.08 43.89 -48.54
C TRP A 719 34.13 44.41 -49.53
N GLU A 720 33.80 44.50 -50.82
CA GLU A 720 34.68 45.11 -51.83
C GLU A 720 35.03 46.58 -51.49
N THR A 721 34.16 47.27 -50.75
CA THR A 721 34.35 48.67 -50.33
C THR A 721 35.11 48.86 -49.00
N ARG A 722 35.53 47.78 -48.31
CA ARG A 722 36.45 47.83 -47.14
C ARG A 722 35.98 48.71 -45.96
N THR A 723 34.68 48.83 -45.75
CA THR A 723 34.07 49.49 -44.58
C THR A 723 33.39 48.44 -43.68
N CYS A 724 34.17 47.63 -42.95
CA CYS A 724 33.63 46.66 -41.99
C CYS A 724 33.92 47.09 -40.55
N THR A 725 32.90 47.08 -39.70
CA THR A 725 32.99 47.19 -38.24
C THR A 725 33.20 45.79 -37.62
N SER A 726 33.54 45.68 -36.32
CA SER A 726 33.76 44.35 -35.69
C SER A 726 32.50 43.50 -35.66
N ASP A 727 31.32 44.12 -35.63
CA ASP A 727 30.02 43.44 -35.66
C ASP A 727 29.71 42.85 -37.04
N ASP A 728 30.16 43.49 -38.12
CA ASP A 728 30.04 42.98 -39.51
C ASP A 728 30.91 41.72 -39.72
N SER A 729 32.05 41.62 -39.01
CA SER A 729 32.92 40.45 -39.05
C SER A 729 32.32 39.22 -38.35
N MET A 730 31.71 39.41 -37.18
CA MET A 730 31.06 38.33 -36.41
C MET A 730 29.83 37.76 -37.14
N THR A 731 29.00 38.64 -37.70
CA THR A 731 27.81 38.25 -38.50
C THR A 731 28.19 37.54 -39.79
N MET A 732 29.29 37.95 -40.43
CA MET A 732 29.85 37.26 -41.59
C MET A 732 30.42 35.88 -41.24
N GLN A 733 31.18 35.76 -40.14
CA GLN A 733 31.67 34.45 -39.67
C GLN A 733 30.51 33.49 -39.42
N GLN A 734 29.46 33.96 -38.74
CA GLN A 734 28.27 33.15 -38.47
C GLN A 734 27.56 32.71 -39.76
N SER A 735 27.40 33.62 -40.73
CA SER A 735 26.82 33.31 -42.05
C SER A 735 27.66 32.29 -42.83
N LEU A 736 29.00 32.40 -42.77
CA LEU A 736 29.91 31.44 -43.39
C LEU A 736 29.80 30.06 -42.72
N PHE A 737 29.76 30.01 -41.39
CA PHE A 737 29.55 28.75 -40.65
C PHE A 737 28.21 28.12 -41.01
N GLU A 738 27.12 28.88 -41.05
CA GLU A 738 25.82 28.40 -41.49
C GLU A 738 25.88 27.78 -42.89
N GLN A 739 26.53 28.45 -43.85
CA GLN A 739 26.65 27.96 -45.22
C GLN A 739 27.51 26.68 -45.36
N LEU A 740 28.58 26.57 -44.58
CA LEU A 740 29.52 25.45 -44.61
C LEU A 740 29.03 24.23 -43.81
N CYS A 741 28.20 24.45 -42.78
CA CYS A 741 27.76 23.41 -41.86
C CYS A 741 27.08 22.21 -42.55
N PRO A 742 26.13 22.38 -43.51
CA PRO A 742 25.57 21.24 -44.26
C PRO A 742 26.62 20.44 -45.06
N LEU A 743 27.66 21.11 -45.59
CA LEU A 743 28.73 20.45 -46.35
C LEU A 743 29.63 19.62 -45.43
N LEU A 744 29.85 20.09 -44.20
CA LEU A 744 30.60 19.35 -43.18
C LEU A 744 29.88 18.05 -42.79
N VAL A 745 28.55 18.08 -42.63
CA VAL A 745 27.76 16.86 -42.37
C VAL A 745 27.91 15.84 -43.50
N ILE A 746 27.75 16.30 -44.75
CA ILE A 746 27.89 15.44 -45.93
C ILE A 746 29.28 14.79 -45.96
N ARG A 747 30.34 15.56 -45.63
CA ARG A 747 31.72 15.05 -45.61
C ARG A 747 31.94 13.95 -44.56
N TRP A 748 31.21 13.95 -43.44
CA TRP A 748 31.37 12.93 -42.39
C TRP A 748 30.63 11.63 -42.68
N LEU A 749 29.67 11.63 -43.60
CA LEU A 749 28.95 10.43 -43.96
C LEU A 749 29.88 9.43 -44.66
N PRO A 750 29.94 8.17 -44.19
CA PRO A 750 30.64 7.10 -44.87
C PRO A 750 30.20 6.95 -46.33
N LEU A 751 31.13 6.58 -47.22
CA LEU A 751 30.87 6.47 -48.67
C LEU A 751 29.68 5.58 -49.02
N ARG A 752 29.37 4.58 -48.19
CA ARG A 752 28.22 3.68 -48.39
C ARG A 752 26.87 4.41 -48.46
N VAL A 753 26.73 5.56 -47.81
CA VAL A 753 25.51 6.37 -47.83
C VAL A 753 25.21 6.89 -49.24
N PHE A 754 26.26 7.18 -50.00
CA PHE A 754 26.16 7.66 -51.38
C PHE A 754 26.05 6.52 -52.41
N ASN A 755 26.06 5.26 -51.98
CA ASN A 755 25.90 4.13 -52.91
C ASN A 755 24.42 3.81 -53.19
N ASP A 756 23.48 4.39 -52.42
CA ASP A 756 22.05 4.22 -52.68
C ASP A 756 21.57 5.18 -53.78
N LEU A 757 21.72 4.73 -55.03
CA LEU A 757 21.26 5.45 -56.22
C LEU A 757 19.73 5.64 -56.29
N ASN A 758 18.96 4.94 -55.44
CA ASN A 758 17.51 5.11 -55.35
C ASN A 758 17.11 6.21 -54.35
N SER A 759 18.06 6.80 -53.62
CA SER A 759 17.78 7.88 -52.68
C SER A 759 17.31 9.14 -53.42
N SER A 760 16.01 9.39 -53.37
CA SER A 760 15.40 10.58 -53.98
C SER A 760 15.85 11.89 -53.32
N VAL A 761 16.30 11.86 -52.07
CA VAL A 761 16.81 13.03 -51.35
C VAL A 761 18.22 13.39 -51.81
N MET A 762 19.08 12.39 -52.06
CA MET A 762 20.44 12.63 -52.53
C MET A 762 20.48 12.94 -54.02
N TYR A 763 19.80 12.14 -54.85
CA TYR A 763 19.90 12.16 -56.31
C TYR A 763 18.65 12.68 -57.02
N GLY A 764 17.55 12.96 -56.32
CA GLY A 764 16.30 13.38 -56.97
C GLY A 764 15.66 12.23 -57.76
N ARG A 765 14.74 12.53 -58.67
CA ARG A 765 14.15 11.53 -59.58
C ARG A 765 15.09 11.17 -60.75
N LEU A 766 16.37 10.90 -60.47
CA LEU A 766 17.36 10.60 -61.51
C LEU A 766 17.20 9.18 -62.13
N HIS A 767 16.23 8.38 -61.71
CA HIS A 767 15.95 7.08 -62.34
C HIS A 767 14.45 6.82 -62.50
N ASN A 768 13.92 7.18 -63.69
CA ASN A 768 12.86 6.46 -64.43
C ASN A 768 12.34 7.24 -65.67
N GLN A 769 12.98 8.32 -66.10
CA GLN A 769 12.84 8.80 -67.48
C GLN A 769 14.03 8.31 -68.27
N GLY A 770 13.79 7.25 -69.03
CA GLY A 770 14.77 6.62 -69.90
C GLY A 770 15.43 7.64 -70.81
N ILE A 771 16.69 7.36 -71.10
CA ILE A 771 17.48 7.92 -72.19
C ILE A 771 16.68 7.75 -73.48
N MET A 772 15.83 8.71 -73.84
CA MET A 772 15.25 8.88 -75.17
C MET A 772 14.62 10.28 -75.28
N HIS A 773 15.15 11.04 -76.25
CA HIS A 773 14.66 12.27 -76.88
C HIS A 773 14.95 13.65 -76.27
N GLU A 774 15.86 14.33 -76.99
CA GLU A 774 15.80 15.70 -77.51
C GLU A 774 15.74 16.90 -76.55
N TYR A 775 16.79 17.73 -76.66
CA TYR A 775 16.83 19.18 -76.45
C TYR A 775 15.51 19.82 -75.99
N SER A 776 15.33 19.91 -74.67
CA SER A 776 14.44 20.88 -74.05
C SER A 776 15.14 21.51 -72.86
N ASP A 777 15.02 22.83 -72.75
CA ASP A 777 15.68 23.73 -71.81
C ASP A 777 15.99 23.15 -70.42
N VAL A 778 17.26 23.29 -70.02
CA VAL A 778 17.80 23.02 -68.67
C VAL A 778 17.40 24.16 -67.71
N SER A 779 16.14 24.60 -67.73
CA SER A 779 15.65 25.74 -66.93
C SER A 779 14.69 25.36 -65.81
N SER A 780 14.51 24.06 -65.53
CA SER A 780 13.69 23.59 -64.39
C SER A 780 14.30 22.38 -63.69
N ILE A 781 15.59 22.42 -63.36
CA ILE A 781 16.13 21.49 -62.37
C ILE A 781 15.55 21.89 -61.01
N ASP A 782 14.40 21.33 -60.71
CA ASP A 782 13.70 21.49 -59.44
C ASP A 782 14.68 21.16 -58.31
N ASP A 783 14.88 22.10 -57.37
CA ASP A 783 15.82 22.07 -56.23
C ASP A 783 15.46 20.97 -55.22
N THR A 784 15.32 19.75 -55.69
CA THR A 784 14.66 18.65 -54.97
C THR A 784 15.66 17.67 -54.37
N SER A 785 16.96 17.82 -54.67
CA SER A 785 18.00 16.89 -54.22
C SER A 785 19.31 17.58 -53.82
N ILE A 786 20.08 16.95 -52.93
CA ILE A 786 21.38 17.45 -52.46
C ILE A 786 22.40 17.54 -53.61
N ALA A 787 22.42 16.56 -54.52
CA ALA A 787 23.33 16.56 -55.66
C ALA A 787 23.13 17.80 -56.56
N THR A 788 21.87 18.18 -56.79
CA THR A 788 21.52 19.42 -57.52
C THR A 788 22.09 20.66 -56.82
N PHE A 789 21.95 20.76 -55.49
CA PHE A 789 22.49 21.87 -54.71
C PHE A 789 24.02 21.94 -54.75
N LEU A 790 24.71 20.80 -54.68
CA LEU A 790 26.18 20.74 -54.79
C LEU A 790 26.65 21.16 -56.18
N LEU A 791 25.97 20.75 -57.25
CA LEU A 791 26.27 21.16 -58.62
C LEU A 791 26.06 22.68 -58.82
N HIS A 792 24.98 23.25 -58.27
CA HIS A 792 24.74 24.69 -58.29
C HIS A 792 25.83 25.48 -57.55
N ARG A 793 26.31 24.98 -56.40
CA ARG A 793 27.41 25.61 -55.65
C ARG A 793 28.76 25.48 -56.35
N TYR A 794 29.05 24.36 -57.02
CA TYR A 794 30.29 24.18 -57.78
C TYR A 794 30.36 25.10 -59.01
N LEU A 795 29.21 25.53 -59.52
CA LEU A 795 29.07 26.48 -60.62
C LEU A 795 29.11 27.96 -60.16
N LEU A 796 29.01 28.25 -58.86
CA LEU A 796 29.36 29.57 -58.32
C LEU A 796 30.86 29.60 -57.96
N PRO A 797 31.62 30.66 -58.29
CA PRO A 797 33.08 30.61 -58.18
C PRO A 797 33.52 30.49 -56.72
N ILE A 798 34.20 29.39 -56.41
CA ILE A 798 34.90 29.05 -55.16
C ILE A 798 36.05 30.03 -54.81
N TRP A 799 36.19 31.14 -55.56
CA TRP A 799 37.30 32.08 -55.45
C TRP A 799 37.34 32.85 -54.12
N CYS A 800 36.19 33.14 -53.49
CA CYS A 800 36.16 33.96 -52.27
C CYS A 800 36.49 33.21 -50.97
N ILE A 801 36.31 31.88 -50.91
CA ILE A 801 36.53 31.10 -49.67
C ILE A 801 38.02 30.77 -49.47
N VAL A 802 38.78 30.62 -50.56
CA VAL A 802 40.22 30.33 -50.51
C VAL A 802 41.03 31.57 -50.10
N GLU A 803 40.59 32.79 -50.45
CA GLU A 803 41.24 34.02 -50.00
C GLU A 803 41.02 34.32 -48.50
N PHE A 804 39.85 34.01 -47.94
CA PHE A 804 39.55 34.23 -46.51
C PHE A 804 40.39 33.34 -45.58
N LEU A 805 40.63 32.08 -45.98
CA LEU A 805 41.49 31.15 -45.23
C LEU A 805 42.98 31.54 -45.30
N TRP A 806 43.39 32.37 -46.26
CA TRP A 806 44.80 32.76 -46.41
C TRP A 806 45.16 34.10 -45.77
N SER A 807 44.20 35.01 -45.53
CA SER A 807 44.51 36.37 -45.03
C SER A 807 44.41 36.56 -43.51
N SER A 808 43.86 35.61 -42.75
CA SER A 808 43.66 35.75 -41.29
C SER A 808 44.68 34.95 -40.48
N SER A 809 45.85 35.55 -40.25
CA SER A 809 46.97 35.05 -39.44
C SER A 809 46.69 34.98 -37.93
N ALA A 810 45.51 34.54 -37.49
CA ALA A 810 45.14 34.54 -36.07
C ALA A 810 44.41 33.28 -35.55
N MET A 811 44.31 32.20 -36.33
CA MET A 811 43.79 30.93 -35.83
C MET A 811 44.89 29.87 -35.75
N ASN A 812 45.47 29.72 -34.55
CA ASN A 812 46.21 28.51 -34.17
C ASN A 812 45.21 27.34 -34.03
N LEU A 813 44.72 26.84 -35.16
CA LEU A 813 44.12 25.52 -35.30
C LEU A 813 45.22 24.51 -35.65
N SER A 814 46.22 24.39 -34.77
CA SER A 814 47.17 23.28 -34.85
C SER A 814 46.50 22.06 -34.20
N THR A 815 46.33 20.99 -34.99
CA THR A 815 45.75 19.68 -34.66
C THR A 815 44.26 19.44 -34.98
N CYS A 816 43.84 19.78 -36.20
CA CYS A 816 42.98 18.87 -36.98
C CYS A 816 43.14 19.15 -38.48
N SER A 817 43.22 18.07 -39.24
CA SER A 817 43.53 17.97 -40.66
C SER A 817 42.47 18.61 -41.58
N ILE A 818 42.37 19.94 -41.56
CA ILE A 818 41.65 20.76 -42.54
C ILE A 818 42.56 21.15 -43.72
N GLN A 819 43.83 20.72 -43.71
CA GLN A 819 44.83 21.12 -44.71
C GLN A 819 44.84 20.32 -46.02
N ALA A 820 43.87 19.43 -46.26
CA ALA A 820 43.77 18.63 -47.50
C ALA A 820 42.38 18.80 -48.18
N ALA A 821 41.88 20.03 -48.23
CA ALA A 821 40.63 20.41 -48.89
C ALA A 821 40.82 21.55 -49.92
N VAL A 822 42.01 21.59 -50.52
CA VAL A 822 42.29 22.07 -51.89
C VAL A 822 43.02 20.92 -52.56
#